data_AF-A0A0N8H6P4-F1
#
_entry.id   AF-A0A0N8H6P4-F1
#
_cell.length_a   1.000
_cell.length_b   1.000
_cell.length_c   1.000
_cell.angle_alpha   90.00
_cell.angle_beta   90.00
_cell.angle_gamma   90.00
#
_symmetry.space_group_name_H-M   'P 1'
#
loop_
_entity.id
_entity.type
_entity.pdbx_description
1 polymer ?
#
loop_
_entity_poly.entity_id
_entity_poly.type
_entity_poly.pdbx_seq_one_letter_code
_entity_poly.pdbx_strand_id
1 'polypeptide(L)'
;MPDDDASYILASWAKQFTRLLLEICRNMRKKLPRDILCKAGEIATRLQMVCPYIESLPRYWIEPDVDQLCRVMLKQLVTICLEFRLNVPSDGSEAAAETKILSGRFCTLVEDQPFARILFEFKPAGGLYQLPHSEVQDLIPAAGRGESLASILRNYRLTPRDKITLSYSVARAYWQFYDSELMRTKWNSDTIWFMPTTGAHGDHKDRLPLQAFVAFPFGVHDEPVEDFIQDLKIPLNHRCPRIFALGILLLEIGLARPFPTRTFKNLNSQVNFDHTTATNLLETLRKTKWGGFSHMRYFVDAVEYCIDGGNFLQDTHNSGPTQHGSRISKPHNKQNDLSARRKSLYNRVVRPLAWLALKGFNGDSAKMSYISRITDSTTSCAPLASAIPLKPQEGAFYSGHSASSSSWMEKLKGISAHVDSKWTEFGITNPIRVAILDTGINPGMPFYQDEDYGDDRVGQIECFRDFVEVENSSGMVDGFGHGSLMARLVADATPFESTPFAKIMVARVARNTKDLMKCQDNIAEAIRWAGDQGADVISMSFGFPRDHEGISRAIQEVTSRDGGAVLLASAGNSADEAEAFPARHPAVISIYATNRHGTFLEFNSRRPNNGTHILGTFGDGIPPAISSEFEREYRDVCQPGSSVATAVAAGMAAIMLAYIAVLPEIIPSPPSNQMLRALRRARDSRGMVAAFRAMAQEMPDGRLFVNPVQFWRVKNTDEARYHAMSSHLWDVDRGL
;
A
#
# COMPACT_ATOMS: atom_id res chain seq x y z
N MET A 1 5.97 -14.90 -22.66
CA MET A 1 7.40 -14.67 -22.94
C MET A 1 7.74 -13.26 -22.48
N PRO A 2 8.97 -13.05 -21.98
CA PRO A 2 9.40 -11.86 -21.25
C PRO A 2 9.64 -10.67 -22.19
N ASP A 3 9.62 -9.46 -21.62
CA ASP A 3 10.11 -8.18 -22.15
C ASP A 3 10.40 -8.14 -23.66
N ASP A 4 9.48 -7.58 -24.43
CA ASP A 4 9.84 -7.04 -25.73
C ASP A 4 10.77 -5.84 -25.50
N ASP A 5 12.08 -6.12 -25.60
CA ASP A 5 13.20 -5.16 -25.61
C ASP A 5 12.78 -3.85 -26.28
N ALA A 6 12.81 -2.75 -25.53
CA ALA A 6 12.43 -1.42 -26.00
C ALA A 6 13.16 -1.03 -27.30
N SER A 7 14.37 -1.55 -27.52
CA SER A 7 15.17 -1.45 -28.75
C SER A 7 14.55 -2.14 -29.96
N TYR A 8 13.89 -3.29 -29.81
CA TYR A 8 13.19 -4.00 -30.90
C TYR A 8 11.88 -3.32 -31.27
N ILE A 9 11.14 -2.86 -30.25
CA ILE A 9 9.95 -2.01 -30.46
C ILE A 9 10.39 -0.72 -31.17
N LEU A 10 11.43 -0.03 -30.71
CA LEU A 10 11.91 1.19 -31.38
C LEU A 10 12.37 0.94 -32.82
N ALA A 11 13.11 -0.13 -33.12
CA ALA A 11 13.55 -0.44 -34.48
C ALA A 11 12.35 -0.76 -35.41
N SER A 12 11.38 -1.53 -34.92
CA SER A 12 10.15 -1.87 -35.66
C SER A 12 9.29 -0.63 -35.94
N TRP A 13 9.10 0.22 -34.94
CA TRP A 13 8.32 1.46 -35.07
C TRP A 13 9.07 2.51 -35.89
N ALA A 14 10.39 2.66 -35.74
CA ALA A 14 11.21 3.58 -36.53
C ALA A 14 11.18 3.24 -38.04
N LYS A 15 11.15 1.96 -38.39
CA LYS A 15 11.02 1.51 -39.80
C LYS A 15 9.64 1.83 -40.38
N GLN A 16 8.59 1.70 -39.59
CA GLN A 16 7.22 2.09 -39.97
C GLN A 16 7.08 3.63 -40.08
N PHE A 17 7.61 4.37 -39.10
CA PHE A 17 7.57 5.83 -39.08
C PHE A 17 8.42 6.47 -40.18
N THR A 18 9.60 5.92 -40.49
CA THR A 18 10.44 6.41 -41.60
C THR A 18 9.69 6.30 -42.93
N ARG A 19 9.00 5.17 -43.17
CA ARG A 19 8.16 5.01 -44.37
C ARG A 19 7.01 6.01 -44.40
N LEU A 20 6.30 6.17 -43.27
CA LEU A 20 5.16 7.08 -43.18
C LEU A 20 5.57 8.54 -43.40
N LEU A 21 6.70 8.98 -42.80
CA LEU A 21 7.23 10.34 -42.95
C LEU A 21 7.71 10.62 -44.38
N LEU A 22 8.39 9.66 -45.03
CA LEU A 22 8.79 9.78 -46.44
C LEU A 22 7.57 9.81 -47.38
N GLU A 23 6.51 9.08 -47.04
CA GLU A 23 5.26 9.07 -47.78
C GLU A 23 4.48 10.38 -47.61
N ILE A 24 4.45 10.97 -46.41
CA ILE A 24 3.93 12.32 -46.14
C ILE A 24 4.75 13.36 -46.92
N CYS A 25 6.08 13.29 -46.89
CA CYS A 25 6.96 14.20 -47.64
C CYS A 25 6.77 14.09 -49.16
N ARG A 26 6.42 12.90 -49.68
CA ARG A 26 6.10 12.69 -51.11
C ARG A 26 4.70 13.18 -51.47
N ASN A 27 3.69 12.81 -50.69
CA ASN A 27 2.28 13.00 -51.06
C ASN A 27 1.74 14.39 -50.66
N MET A 28 2.30 15.02 -49.62
CA MET A 28 1.85 16.30 -49.08
C MET A 28 2.78 17.47 -49.41
N ARG A 29 3.76 17.27 -50.31
CA ARG A 29 4.79 18.25 -50.70
C ARG A 29 4.26 19.61 -51.17
N LYS A 30 3.01 19.64 -51.68
CA LYS A 30 2.34 20.86 -52.16
C LYS A 30 1.39 21.52 -51.13
N LYS A 31 1.12 20.85 -50.00
CA LYS A 31 0.12 21.28 -48.99
C LYS A 31 0.73 21.71 -47.65
N LEU A 32 1.99 21.35 -47.39
CA LEU A 32 2.66 21.64 -46.12
C LEU A 32 3.74 22.72 -46.29
N PRO A 33 3.94 23.56 -45.26
CA PRO A 33 5.07 24.48 -45.16
C PRO A 33 6.42 23.78 -45.36
N ARG A 34 7.34 24.46 -46.04
CA ARG A 34 8.62 23.89 -46.51
C ARG A 34 9.55 23.50 -45.36
N ASP A 35 9.48 24.24 -44.26
CA ASP A 35 10.17 24.00 -42.99
C ASP A 35 9.70 22.71 -42.32
N ILE A 36 8.39 22.44 -42.29
CA ILE A 36 7.83 21.20 -41.74
C ILE A 36 8.25 19.99 -42.58
N LEU A 37 8.20 20.12 -43.91
CA LEU A 37 8.69 19.08 -44.83
C LEU A 37 10.19 18.82 -44.67
N CYS A 38 10.98 19.87 -44.44
CA CYS A 38 12.42 19.76 -44.22
C CYS A 38 12.74 19.01 -42.92
N LYS A 39 12.03 19.36 -41.83
CA LYS A 39 12.16 18.73 -40.51
C LYS A 39 11.73 17.27 -40.51
N ALA A 40 10.61 16.96 -41.17
CA ALA A 40 10.14 15.59 -41.35
C ALA A 40 11.12 14.74 -42.18
N GLY A 41 11.72 15.32 -43.23
CA GLY A 41 12.78 14.68 -44.01
C GLY A 41 14.04 14.40 -43.18
N GLU A 42 14.49 15.37 -42.38
CA GLU A 42 15.67 15.24 -41.51
C GLU A 42 15.48 14.14 -40.45
N ILE A 43 14.31 14.09 -39.81
CA ILE A 43 13.97 13.04 -38.84
C ILE A 43 13.94 11.66 -39.52
N ALA A 44 13.36 11.56 -40.71
CA ALA A 44 13.34 10.30 -41.47
C ALA A 44 14.76 9.82 -41.83
N THR A 45 15.66 10.72 -42.24
CA THR A 45 17.06 10.37 -42.54
C THR A 45 17.81 9.92 -41.29
N ARG A 46 17.64 10.61 -40.15
CA ARG A 46 18.27 10.23 -38.88
C ARG A 46 17.78 8.87 -38.39
N LEU A 47 16.47 8.59 -38.48
CA LEU A 47 15.90 7.27 -38.15
C LEU A 47 16.48 6.17 -39.04
N GLN A 48 16.64 6.45 -40.34
CA GLN A 48 17.18 5.49 -41.30
C GLN A 48 18.66 5.16 -41.08
N MET A 49 19.45 6.09 -40.52
CA MET A 49 20.86 5.87 -40.16
C MET A 49 21.03 5.16 -38.82
N VAL A 50 20.15 5.41 -37.85
CA VAL A 50 20.23 4.85 -36.49
C VAL A 50 19.67 3.43 -36.41
N CYS A 51 18.65 3.09 -37.21
CA CYS A 51 18.04 1.75 -37.21
C CYS A 51 19.04 0.59 -37.43
N PRO A 52 19.93 0.60 -38.45
CA PRO A 52 20.89 -0.48 -38.66
C PRO A 52 21.90 -0.63 -37.51
N TYR A 53 22.22 0.49 -36.84
CA TYR A 53 23.14 0.51 -35.71
C TYR A 53 22.50 -0.13 -34.46
N ILE A 54 21.26 0.24 -34.14
CA ILE A 54 20.48 -0.38 -33.04
C ILE A 54 20.28 -1.88 -33.29
N GLU A 55 19.99 -2.28 -34.53
CA GLU A 55 19.85 -3.70 -34.91
C GLU A 55 21.17 -4.51 -34.78
N SER A 56 22.32 -3.84 -34.74
CA SER A 56 23.65 -4.48 -34.63
C SER A 56 24.16 -4.64 -33.19
N LEU A 57 23.50 -4.03 -32.20
CA LEU A 57 23.92 -4.06 -30.80
C LEU A 57 23.42 -5.31 -30.04
N PRO A 58 24.17 -5.81 -29.04
CA PRO A 58 23.70 -6.89 -28.16
C PRO A 58 22.43 -6.48 -27.38
N ARG A 59 21.53 -7.43 -27.11
CA ARG A 59 20.18 -7.20 -26.55
C ARG A 59 20.11 -6.37 -25.26
N TYR A 60 21.20 -6.27 -24.49
CA TYR A 60 21.25 -5.57 -23.20
C TYR A 60 22.12 -4.31 -23.21
N TRP A 61 22.57 -3.82 -24.37
CA TRP A 61 23.51 -2.70 -24.44
C TRP A 61 22.96 -1.55 -25.26
N ILE A 62 22.66 -0.42 -24.60
CA ILE A 62 22.38 0.87 -25.25
C ILE A 62 23.28 1.90 -24.58
N GLU A 63 24.16 2.53 -25.34
CA GLU A 63 25.01 3.61 -24.84
C GLU A 63 24.16 4.84 -24.49
N PRO A 64 24.48 5.59 -23.41
CA PRO A 64 23.68 6.73 -22.93
C PRO A 64 23.39 7.78 -24.02
N ASP A 65 24.33 7.99 -24.94
CA ASP A 65 24.20 8.95 -26.03
C ASP A 65 23.14 8.54 -27.07
N VAL A 66 22.93 7.22 -27.25
CA VAL A 66 21.91 6.66 -28.16
C VAL A 66 20.51 6.79 -27.54
N ASP A 67 20.38 6.54 -26.23
CA ASP A 67 19.11 6.76 -25.50
C ASP A 67 18.71 8.24 -25.53
N GLN A 68 19.67 9.14 -25.29
CA GLN A 68 19.45 10.57 -25.34
C GLN A 68 19.03 11.05 -26.73
N LEU A 69 19.67 10.55 -27.79
CA LEU A 69 19.29 10.85 -29.18
C LEU A 69 17.86 10.38 -29.48
N CYS A 70 17.48 9.19 -29.01
CA CYS A 70 16.13 8.65 -29.19
C CYS A 70 15.06 9.50 -28.48
N ARG A 71 15.34 9.99 -27.26
CA ARG A 71 14.43 10.88 -26.52
C ARG A 71 14.22 12.23 -27.20
N VAL A 72 15.29 12.81 -27.78
CA VAL A 72 15.21 14.08 -28.53
C VAL A 72 14.35 13.91 -29.77
N MET A 73 14.51 12.81 -30.51
CA MET A 73 13.72 12.53 -31.71
C MET A 73 12.23 12.29 -31.41
N LEU A 74 11.91 11.58 -30.32
CA LEU A 74 10.54 11.40 -29.84
C LEU A 74 9.86 12.74 -29.50
N LYS A 75 10.57 13.65 -28.81
CA LYS A 75 10.04 14.99 -28.51
C LYS A 75 9.73 15.79 -29.77
N GLN A 76 10.63 15.78 -30.76
CA GLN A 76 10.41 16.50 -32.03
C GLN A 76 9.24 15.92 -32.84
N LEU A 77 9.03 14.60 -32.81
CA LEU A 77 7.88 13.93 -33.43
C LEU A 77 6.55 14.31 -32.77
N VAL A 78 6.52 14.42 -31.44
CA VAL A 78 5.33 14.88 -30.70
C VAL A 78 4.96 16.32 -31.07
N THR A 79 5.95 17.19 -31.23
CA THR A 79 5.73 18.58 -31.67
C THR A 79 5.08 18.65 -33.05
N ILE A 80 5.54 17.84 -34.02
CA ILE A 80 4.95 17.80 -35.37
C ILE A 80 3.51 17.27 -35.32
N CYS A 81 3.24 16.24 -34.51
CA CYS A 81 1.88 15.68 -34.35
C CYS A 81 0.90 16.68 -33.70
N LEU A 82 1.39 17.54 -32.80
CA LEU A 82 0.59 18.59 -32.17
C LEU A 82 0.26 19.73 -33.15
N GLU A 83 1.22 20.15 -33.97
CA GLU A 83 1.00 21.13 -35.04
C GLU A 83 -0.01 20.64 -36.10
N PHE A 84 -0.04 19.33 -36.38
CA PHE A 84 -1.02 18.72 -37.28
C PHE A 84 -2.47 18.72 -36.74
N ARG A 85 -2.68 18.77 -35.41
CA ARG A 85 -4.02 18.73 -34.79
C ARG A 85 -4.75 20.07 -34.79
N LEU A 86 -4.07 21.18 -35.08
CA LEU A 86 -4.67 22.53 -35.05
C LEU A 86 -5.47 22.93 -36.31
N ASN A 87 -5.56 22.07 -37.33
CA ASN A 87 -6.14 22.43 -38.64
C ASN A 87 -7.36 21.60 -39.08
N VAL A 88 -8.15 21.05 -38.15
CA VAL A 88 -9.44 20.42 -38.51
C VAL A 88 -10.59 21.19 -37.84
N PRO A 89 -11.49 21.84 -38.60
CA PRO A 89 -12.63 22.52 -38.01
C PRO A 89 -13.69 21.51 -37.56
N SER A 90 -14.27 21.81 -36.39
CA SER A 90 -15.39 21.10 -35.77
C SER A 90 -16.68 21.38 -36.52
N ASP A 91 -17.38 20.33 -36.94
CA ASP A 91 -18.79 20.41 -37.29
C ASP A 91 -19.60 19.59 -36.28
N GLY A 92 -20.65 20.20 -35.75
CA GLY A 92 -21.42 19.69 -34.62
C GLY A 92 -22.57 18.76 -35.04
N SER A 93 -22.85 17.74 -34.23
CA SER A 93 -24.19 17.19 -33.99
C SER A 93 -24.10 16.10 -32.92
N GLU A 94 -24.90 16.24 -31.86
CA GLU A 94 -25.10 15.21 -30.83
C GLU A 94 -25.83 13.98 -31.40
N ALA A 95 -25.13 12.86 -31.38
CA ALA A 95 -25.67 11.53 -31.10
C ALA A 95 -24.58 10.82 -30.30
N ALA A 96 -24.89 10.23 -29.14
CA ALA A 96 -23.90 9.63 -28.23
C ALA A 96 -23.22 8.42 -28.89
N ALA A 97 -22.19 8.71 -29.69
CA ALA A 97 -21.45 7.73 -30.47
C ALA A 97 -20.51 6.94 -29.55
N GLU A 98 -20.42 5.63 -29.81
CA GLU A 98 -19.43 4.76 -29.17
C GLU A 98 -18.05 5.40 -29.23
N THR A 99 -17.45 5.63 -28.07
CA THR A 99 -16.21 6.39 -28.00
C THR A 99 -15.03 5.43 -27.89
N LYS A 100 -14.16 5.42 -28.89
CA LYS A 100 -12.92 4.64 -28.86
C LYS A 100 -12.03 5.11 -27.72
N ILE A 101 -11.62 4.19 -26.86
CA ILE A 101 -10.73 4.45 -25.73
C ILE A 101 -9.29 4.38 -26.23
N LEU A 102 -8.62 5.53 -26.22
CA LEU A 102 -7.20 5.64 -26.50
C LEU A 102 -6.39 5.23 -25.26
N SER A 103 -5.15 4.77 -25.48
CA SER A 103 -4.23 4.37 -24.39
C SER A 103 -4.11 5.51 -23.36
N GLY A 104 -4.26 5.18 -22.07
CA GLY A 104 -4.24 6.12 -20.95
C GLY A 104 -5.62 6.66 -20.52
N ARG A 105 -6.59 6.77 -21.43
CA ARG A 105 -7.93 7.30 -21.11
C ARG A 105 -8.78 6.36 -20.25
N PHE A 106 -8.46 5.06 -20.28
CA PHE A 106 -9.12 4.06 -19.45
C PHE A 106 -8.95 4.34 -17.95
N CYS A 107 -7.72 4.68 -17.52
CA CYS A 107 -7.44 4.99 -16.12
C CYS A 107 -8.23 6.23 -15.67
N THR A 108 -8.23 7.29 -16.48
CA THR A 108 -9.00 8.51 -16.22
C THR A 108 -10.50 8.22 -16.07
N LEU A 109 -11.08 7.38 -16.94
CA LEU A 109 -12.49 7.01 -16.86
C LEU A 109 -12.84 6.25 -15.56
N VAL A 110 -11.94 5.37 -15.10
CA VAL A 110 -12.13 4.61 -13.86
C VAL A 110 -11.92 5.51 -12.63
N GLU A 111 -10.97 6.46 -12.70
CA GLU A 111 -10.69 7.44 -11.63
C GLU A 111 -11.81 8.47 -11.48
N ASP A 112 -12.37 8.96 -12.58
CA ASP A 112 -13.43 9.98 -12.58
C ASP A 112 -14.79 9.42 -12.13
N GLN A 113 -15.03 8.12 -12.32
CA GLN A 113 -16.30 7.48 -12.00
C GLN A 113 -16.14 6.18 -11.19
N PRO A 114 -15.66 6.28 -9.93
CA PRO A 114 -15.30 5.12 -9.11
C PRO A 114 -16.48 4.19 -8.76
N PHE A 115 -17.72 4.65 -8.94
CA PHE A 115 -18.95 3.90 -8.60
C PHE A 115 -19.91 3.71 -9.78
N ALA A 116 -19.48 4.03 -11.00
CA ALA A 116 -20.29 3.80 -12.20
C ALA A 116 -19.98 2.43 -12.82
N ARG A 117 -21.02 1.74 -13.29
CA ARG A 117 -20.85 0.61 -14.18
C ARG A 117 -20.54 1.15 -15.58
N ILE A 118 -19.25 1.17 -15.92
CA ILE A 118 -18.80 1.58 -17.25
C ILE A 118 -18.80 0.35 -18.16
N LEU A 119 -19.59 0.41 -19.24
CA LEU A 119 -19.68 -0.65 -20.22
C LEU A 119 -18.66 -0.43 -21.33
N PHE A 120 -17.85 -1.46 -21.57
CA PHE A 120 -16.88 -1.47 -22.66
C PHE A 120 -17.13 -2.62 -23.62
N GLU A 121 -16.89 -2.37 -24.90
CA GLU A 121 -16.88 -3.38 -25.95
C GLU A 121 -15.49 -3.42 -26.59
N PHE A 122 -14.89 -4.61 -26.65
CA PHE A 122 -13.65 -4.81 -27.39
C PHE A 122 -13.96 -5.26 -28.81
N LYS A 123 -13.64 -4.42 -29.80
CA LYS A 123 -13.78 -4.74 -31.23
C LYS A 123 -12.40 -5.17 -31.76
N PRO A 124 -12.23 -6.42 -32.21
CA PRO A 124 -10.91 -6.98 -32.55
C PRO A 124 -10.06 -6.17 -33.54
N ALA A 125 -10.70 -5.48 -34.48
CA ALA A 125 -10.02 -4.62 -35.47
C ALA A 125 -9.90 -3.14 -35.04
N GLY A 126 -10.60 -2.75 -33.97
CA GLY A 126 -10.87 -1.35 -33.63
C GLY A 126 -10.39 -0.91 -32.25
N GLY A 127 -10.07 -1.84 -31.34
CA GLY A 127 -9.70 -1.54 -29.95
C GLY A 127 -10.88 -1.54 -28.99
N LEU A 128 -10.68 -0.97 -27.80
CA LEU A 128 -11.70 -0.88 -26.74
C LEU A 128 -12.58 0.35 -26.95
N TYR A 129 -13.89 0.19 -26.86
CA TYR A 129 -14.88 1.27 -26.99
C TYR A 129 -15.70 1.36 -25.72
N GLN A 130 -15.98 2.57 -25.27
CA GLN A 130 -16.96 2.81 -24.21
C GLN A 130 -18.35 2.92 -24.83
N LEU A 131 -19.29 2.15 -24.30
CA LEU A 131 -20.70 2.21 -24.64
C LEU A 131 -21.37 3.35 -23.85
N PRO A 132 -22.38 4.04 -24.42
CA PRO A 132 -22.97 5.25 -23.84
C PRO A 132 -23.79 5.02 -22.54
N HIS A 133 -23.98 3.76 -22.15
CA HIS A 133 -24.77 3.39 -20.97
C HIS A 133 -23.84 3.30 -19.75
N SER A 134 -23.90 4.31 -18.89
CA SER A 134 -23.35 4.23 -17.53
C SER A 134 -24.52 4.13 -16.56
N GLU A 135 -24.55 3.06 -15.76
CA GLU A 135 -25.50 2.92 -14.66
C GLU A 135 -24.74 3.27 -13.37
N VAL A 136 -25.22 4.26 -12.63
CA VAL A 136 -24.74 4.54 -11.28
C VAL A 136 -25.13 3.33 -10.42
N GLN A 137 -24.17 2.70 -9.74
CA GLN A 137 -24.54 1.62 -8.80
C GLN A 137 -25.27 2.24 -7.60
N ASP A 138 -26.44 1.71 -7.25
CA ASP A 138 -27.22 2.12 -6.07
C ASP A 138 -26.51 1.81 -4.74
N LEU A 139 -25.38 1.10 -4.76
CA LEU A 139 -24.62 0.68 -3.59
C LEU A 139 -23.30 1.45 -3.49
N ILE A 140 -23.21 2.31 -2.49
CA ILE A 140 -21.93 2.86 -2.02
C ILE A 140 -21.43 1.95 -0.88
N PRO A 141 -20.31 1.24 -1.05
CA PRO A 141 -19.70 0.49 0.06
C PRO A 141 -19.37 1.45 1.21
N ALA A 142 -19.73 1.07 2.44
CA ALA A 142 -19.39 1.84 3.62
C ALA A 142 -17.88 1.75 3.89
N ALA A 143 -17.30 2.87 4.34
CA ALA A 143 -15.92 2.87 4.84
C ALA A 143 -15.83 1.98 6.09
N GLY A 144 -14.87 1.05 6.13
CA GLY A 144 -14.67 0.15 7.26
C GLY A 144 -14.12 -1.22 6.89
N ARG A 145 -13.99 -2.10 7.89
CA ARG A 145 -13.52 -3.48 7.73
C ARG A 145 -14.61 -4.31 7.05
N GLY A 146 -14.32 -4.88 5.88
CA GLY A 146 -15.17 -5.89 5.25
C GLY A 146 -15.15 -7.21 6.04
N GLU A 147 -16.11 -8.10 5.75
CA GLU A 147 -16.16 -9.44 6.34
C GLU A 147 -15.60 -10.46 5.33
N SER A 148 -14.63 -11.28 5.72
CA SER A 148 -14.12 -12.35 4.87
C SER A 148 -15.16 -13.46 4.71
N LEU A 149 -15.11 -14.23 3.63
CA LEU A 149 -15.97 -15.40 3.44
C LEU A 149 -15.85 -16.37 4.61
N ALA A 150 -14.64 -16.57 5.17
CA ALA A 150 -14.44 -17.38 6.37
C ALA A 150 -15.26 -16.85 7.58
N SER A 151 -15.33 -15.53 7.78
CA SER A 151 -16.20 -14.90 8.78
C SER A 151 -17.68 -15.10 8.45
N ILE A 152 -18.07 -14.90 7.19
CA ILE A 152 -19.45 -15.11 6.72
C ILE A 152 -19.92 -16.53 7.02
N LEU A 153 -19.10 -17.54 6.71
CA LEU A 153 -19.43 -18.94 6.93
C LEU A 153 -19.60 -19.29 8.42
N ARG A 154 -18.96 -18.54 9.34
CA ARG A 154 -19.09 -18.74 10.79
C ARG A 154 -20.26 -17.98 11.41
N ASN A 155 -20.46 -16.75 10.97
CA ASN A 155 -21.23 -15.75 11.71
C ASN A 155 -22.56 -15.38 11.03
N TYR A 156 -22.80 -15.84 9.79
CA TYR A 156 -23.98 -15.47 9.00
C TYR A 156 -24.74 -16.70 8.52
N ARG A 157 -26.06 -16.54 8.40
CA ARG A 157 -26.95 -17.60 7.92
C ARG A 157 -27.01 -17.58 6.39
N LEU A 158 -26.52 -18.64 5.74
CA LEU A 158 -26.64 -18.85 4.30
C LEU A 158 -27.77 -19.84 3.96
N THR A 159 -28.76 -19.38 3.20
CA THR A 159 -29.80 -20.25 2.66
C THR A 159 -29.26 -21.11 1.50
N PRO A 160 -29.94 -22.21 1.11
CA PRO A 160 -29.54 -22.99 -0.07
C PRO A 160 -29.42 -22.13 -1.34
N ARG A 161 -30.26 -21.10 -1.47
CA ARG A 161 -30.19 -20.14 -2.59
C ARG A 161 -28.90 -19.31 -2.53
N ASP A 162 -28.56 -18.76 -1.36
CA ASP A 162 -27.36 -17.95 -1.18
C ASP A 162 -26.09 -18.75 -1.50
N LYS A 163 -26.03 -20.00 -1.03
CA LYS A 163 -24.93 -20.93 -1.31
C LYS A 163 -24.74 -21.13 -2.81
N ILE A 164 -25.82 -21.40 -3.54
CA ILE A 164 -25.77 -21.65 -4.99
C ILE A 164 -25.39 -20.39 -5.76
N THR A 165 -25.99 -19.24 -5.41
CA THR A 165 -25.70 -17.96 -6.06
C THR A 165 -24.24 -17.56 -5.85
N LEU A 166 -23.73 -17.72 -4.63
CA LEU A 166 -22.34 -17.42 -4.31
C LEU A 166 -21.38 -18.39 -5.03
N SER A 167 -21.63 -19.69 -4.95
CA SER A 167 -20.82 -20.72 -5.63
C SER A 167 -20.80 -20.54 -7.15
N TYR A 168 -21.94 -20.22 -7.77
CA TYR A 168 -21.99 -19.91 -9.20
C TYR A 168 -21.15 -18.67 -9.53
N SER A 169 -21.27 -17.61 -8.74
CA SER A 169 -20.52 -16.35 -8.95
C SER A 169 -19.02 -16.58 -8.85
N VAL A 170 -18.57 -17.29 -7.80
CA VAL A 170 -17.15 -17.64 -7.61
C VAL A 170 -16.65 -18.53 -8.74
N ALA A 171 -17.37 -19.62 -9.09
CA ALA A 171 -16.96 -20.53 -10.15
C ALA A 171 -16.91 -19.86 -11.53
N ARG A 172 -17.87 -18.98 -11.83
CA ARG A 172 -17.89 -18.21 -13.08
C ARG A 172 -16.69 -17.27 -13.16
N ALA A 173 -16.41 -16.51 -12.10
CA ALA A 173 -15.26 -15.61 -12.04
C ALA A 173 -13.95 -16.40 -12.21
N TYR A 174 -13.80 -17.51 -11.48
CA TYR A 174 -12.64 -18.42 -11.58
C TYR A 174 -12.42 -18.91 -13.01
N TRP A 175 -13.48 -19.32 -13.71
CA TRP A 175 -13.41 -19.76 -15.10
C TRP A 175 -13.12 -18.62 -16.11
N GLN A 176 -13.68 -17.43 -15.87
CA GLN A 176 -13.46 -16.27 -16.73
C GLN A 176 -12.00 -15.80 -16.65
N PHE A 177 -11.45 -15.75 -15.44
CA PHE A 177 -10.12 -15.22 -15.16
C PHE A 177 -9.03 -16.29 -15.08
N TYR A 178 -9.36 -17.57 -15.29
CA TYR A 178 -8.50 -18.75 -15.06
C TYR A 178 -7.02 -18.62 -15.47
N ASP A 179 -6.75 -18.04 -16.64
CA ASP A 179 -5.41 -17.87 -17.23
C ASP A 179 -4.93 -16.40 -17.22
N SER A 180 -5.54 -15.57 -16.37
CA SER A 180 -5.20 -14.16 -16.25
C SER A 180 -4.32 -13.90 -15.04
N GLU A 181 -3.68 -12.74 -15.05
CA GLU A 181 -2.89 -12.19 -13.96
C GLU A 181 -3.67 -12.10 -12.64
N LEU A 182 -4.99 -12.03 -12.69
CA LEU A 182 -5.87 -12.01 -11.51
C LEU A 182 -5.86 -13.34 -10.72
N MET A 183 -5.32 -14.41 -11.32
CA MET A 183 -5.18 -15.72 -10.69
C MET A 183 -3.78 -15.97 -10.11
N ARG A 184 -2.90 -14.95 -10.10
CA ARG A 184 -1.58 -15.04 -9.43
C ARG A 184 -1.74 -15.19 -7.92
N THR A 185 -2.65 -14.45 -7.32
CA THR A 185 -2.99 -14.57 -5.91
C THR A 185 -3.90 -15.77 -5.70
N LYS A 186 -3.62 -16.58 -4.68
CA LYS A 186 -4.45 -17.73 -4.33
C LYS A 186 -5.79 -17.28 -3.77
N TRP A 187 -6.90 -17.61 -4.44
CA TRP A 187 -8.23 -17.36 -3.93
C TRP A 187 -8.60 -18.41 -2.87
N ASN A 188 -9.03 -17.95 -1.70
CA ASN A 188 -9.50 -18.76 -0.58
C ASN A 188 -10.54 -17.97 0.24
N SER A 189 -11.11 -18.58 1.29
CA SER A 189 -12.16 -17.95 2.09
C SER A 189 -11.69 -16.72 2.90
N ASP A 190 -10.39 -16.52 3.07
CA ASP A 190 -9.82 -15.32 3.68
C ASP A 190 -9.59 -14.17 2.68
N THR A 191 -9.50 -14.47 1.38
CA THR A 191 -9.26 -13.45 0.33
C THR A 191 -10.53 -12.96 -0.37
N ILE A 192 -11.66 -13.62 -0.13
CA ILE A 192 -12.98 -13.21 -0.64
C ILE A 192 -13.69 -12.41 0.45
N TRP A 193 -14.14 -11.19 0.13
CA TRP A 193 -14.66 -10.20 1.08
C TRP A 193 -16.08 -9.76 0.75
N PHE A 194 -16.84 -9.37 1.76
CA PHE A 194 -18.18 -8.79 1.66
C PHE A 194 -18.19 -7.43 2.36
N MET A 195 -18.65 -6.40 1.66
CA MET A 195 -18.60 -5.01 2.14
C MET A 195 -19.99 -4.57 2.66
N PRO A 196 -20.07 -3.90 3.82
CA PRO A 196 -21.28 -3.21 4.25
C PRO A 196 -21.61 -2.05 3.29
N THR A 197 -22.87 -1.62 3.25
CA THR A 197 -23.35 -0.57 2.33
C THR A 197 -23.95 0.60 3.09
N THR A 198 -23.72 1.84 2.64
CA THR A 198 -24.36 3.04 3.19
C THR A 198 -25.77 3.22 2.61
N GLY A 199 -26.75 2.51 3.17
CA GLY A 199 -28.17 2.71 2.86
C GLY A 199 -28.83 3.66 3.86
N ALA A 200 -29.66 4.59 3.38
CA ALA A 200 -30.41 5.56 4.18
C ALA A 200 -31.28 4.87 5.26
N HIS A 201 -31.16 5.37 6.50
CA HIS A 201 -31.75 4.85 7.74
C HIS A 201 -31.04 3.60 8.31
N GLY A 202 -30.63 3.69 9.58
CA GLY A 202 -29.73 2.76 10.29
C GLY A 202 -30.27 1.35 10.57
N ASP A 203 -30.89 0.69 9.60
CA ASP A 203 -31.66 -0.56 9.76
C ASP A 203 -30.91 -1.82 9.27
N HIS A 204 -29.61 -1.72 8.97
CA HIS A 204 -28.83 -2.80 8.34
C HIS A 204 -27.53 -3.20 9.06
N LYS A 205 -27.35 -2.89 10.36
CA LYS A 205 -26.12 -3.28 11.10
C LYS A 205 -25.82 -4.79 11.08
N ASP A 206 -26.85 -5.64 10.92
CA ASP A 206 -26.73 -7.10 10.95
C ASP A 206 -26.92 -7.78 9.59
N ARG A 207 -26.98 -7.02 8.49
CA ARG A 207 -27.22 -7.55 7.14
C ARG A 207 -26.12 -7.12 6.18
N LEU A 208 -25.68 -8.05 5.32
CA LEU A 208 -24.71 -7.78 4.27
C LEU A 208 -25.27 -8.10 2.90
N PRO A 209 -24.97 -7.31 1.86
CA PRO A 209 -25.28 -7.67 0.49
C PRO A 209 -24.53 -8.95 0.12
N LEU A 210 -25.18 -9.86 -0.61
CA LEU A 210 -24.53 -11.05 -1.16
C LEU A 210 -23.68 -10.68 -2.39
N GLN A 211 -22.67 -9.82 -2.17
CA GLN A 211 -21.72 -9.34 -3.16
C GLN A 211 -20.31 -9.66 -2.70
N ALA A 212 -19.68 -10.59 -3.39
CA ALA A 212 -18.31 -10.99 -3.11
C ALA A 212 -17.33 -10.11 -3.87
N PHE A 213 -16.29 -9.67 -3.18
CA PHE A 213 -15.18 -8.89 -3.68
C PHE A 213 -13.89 -9.70 -3.49
N VAL A 214 -13.01 -9.73 -4.48
CA VAL A 214 -11.70 -10.38 -4.38
C VAL A 214 -10.60 -9.33 -4.42
N ALA A 215 -9.74 -9.33 -3.41
CA ALA A 215 -8.60 -8.43 -3.36
C ALA A 215 -7.52 -8.93 -4.32
N PHE A 216 -7.10 -8.09 -5.26
CA PHE A 216 -5.97 -8.37 -6.14
C PHE A 216 -4.82 -7.45 -5.76
N PRO A 217 -3.74 -7.96 -5.15
CA PRO A 217 -2.54 -7.18 -4.90
C PRO A 217 -1.85 -6.89 -6.24
N PHE A 218 -2.04 -5.68 -6.78
CA PHE A 218 -1.33 -5.25 -7.98
C PHE A 218 0.14 -4.92 -7.65
N GLY A 219 1.07 -5.66 -8.26
CA GLY A 219 2.51 -5.44 -8.17
C GLY A 219 3.28 -6.36 -7.22
N VAL A 220 2.63 -7.06 -6.29
CA VAL A 220 3.35 -8.05 -5.47
C VAL A 220 3.84 -9.19 -6.39
N HIS A 221 5.15 -9.41 -6.45
CA HIS A 221 5.73 -10.56 -7.13
C HIS A 221 5.51 -11.81 -6.25
N ASP A 222 4.28 -12.31 -6.22
CA ASP A 222 4.08 -13.70 -5.82
C ASP A 222 4.72 -14.59 -6.89
N GLU A 223 5.49 -15.60 -6.46
CA GLU A 223 5.83 -16.74 -7.32
C GLU A 223 4.52 -17.26 -7.92
N PRO A 224 4.32 -17.20 -9.25
CA PRO A 224 3.04 -17.51 -9.85
C PRO A 224 2.70 -18.95 -9.50
N VAL A 225 1.57 -19.17 -8.81
CA VAL A 225 1.07 -20.52 -8.56
C VAL A 225 0.87 -21.19 -9.92
N GLU A 226 1.72 -22.17 -10.19
CA GLU A 226 1.66 -22.93 -11.44
C GLU A 226 0.25 -23.51 -11.60
N ASP A 227 -0.32 -23.35 -12.80
CA ASP A 227 -1.64 -23.92 -13.12
C ASP A 227 -1.64 -25.45 -13.02
N PHE A 228 -0.48 -26.06 -13.30
CA PHE A 228 -0.29 -27.51 -13.33
C PHE A 228 1.13 -27.89 -12.91
N ILE A 229 1.26 -28.75 -11.90
CA ILE A 229 2.55 -29.25 -11.40
C ILE A 229 3.00 -30.44 -12.26
N GLN A 230 3.96 -30.17 -13.17
CA GLN A 230 4.45 -31.14 -14.16
C GLN A 230 5.39 -32.19 -13.59
N ASP A 231 6.05 -31.94 -12.45
CA ASP A 231 7.03 -32.88 -11.90
C ASP A 231 6.37 -34.17 -11.40
N LEU A 232 6.50 -35.23 -12.19
CA LEU A 232 5.95 -36.56 -11.91
C LEU A 232 6.66 -37.26 -10.74
N LYS A 233 7.85 -36.79 -10.33
CA LYS A 233 8.58 -37.34 -9.17
C LYS A 233 7.96 -36.92 -7.84
N ILE A 234 7.14 -35.88 -7.84
CA ILE A 234 6.41 -35.42 -6.66
C ILE A 234 5.08 -36.19 -6.55
N PRO A 235 4.85 -36.96 -5.48
CA PRO A 235 3.61 -37.70 -5.29
C PRO A 235 2.51 -36.76 -4.78
N LEU A 236 1.73 -36.19 -5.70
CA LEU A 236 0.60 -35.31 -5.40
C LEU A 236 -0.73 -35.96 -5.78
N ASN A 237 -1.70 -35.90 -4.88
CA ASN A 237 -3.06 -36.38 -5.11
C ASN A 237 -3.84 -35.47 -6.09
N HIS A 238 -3.46 -34.20 -6.20
CA HIS A 238 -4.05 -33.25 -7.14
C HIS A 238 -2.99 -32.36 -7.78
N ARG A 239 -2.90 -32.36 -9.11
CA ARG A 239 -1.85 -31.64 -9.86
C ARG A 239 -2.26 -30.27 -10.41
N CYS A 240 -3.53 -29.88 -10.26
CA CYS A 240 -4.03 -28.56 -10.68
C CYS A 240 -4.37 -27.69 -9.45
N PRO A 241 -3.43 -26.91 -8.87
CA PRO A 241 -3.65 -26.18 -7.62
C PRO A 241 -4.83 -25.20 -7.68
N ARG A 242 -5.01 -24.53 -8.83
CA ARG A 242 -6.08 -23.55 -9.03
C ARG A 242 -7.46 -24.21 -8.98
N ILE A 243 -7.64 -25.33 -9.68
CA ILE A 243 -8.93 -26.05 -9.70
C ILE A 243 -9.24 -26.64 -8.32
N PHE A 244 -8.23 -27.17 -7.63
CA PHE A 244 -8.39 -27.70 -6.28
C PHE A 244 -8.84 -26.63 -5.28
N ALA A 245 -8.26 -25.42 -5.35
CA ALA A 245 -8.66 -24.29 -4.51
C ALA A 245 -10.13 -23.89 -4.75
N LEU A 246 -10.61 -23.92 -6.00
CA LEU A 246 -12.03 -23.74 -6.29
C LEU A 246 -12.87 -24.84 -5.65
N GLY A 247 -12.44 -26.11 -5.69
CA GLY A 247 -13.11 -27.23 -5.01
C GLY A 247 -13.26 -27.00 -3.50
N ILE A 248 -12.20 -26.51 -2.84
CA ILE A 248 -12.23 -26.14 -1.41
C ILE A 248 -13.25 -25.02 -1.15
N LEU A 249 -13.20 -23.94 -1.92
CA LEU A 249 -14.14 -22.82 -1.78
C LEU A 249 -15.60 -23.28 -1.92
N LEU A 250 -15.89 -24.14 -2.88
CA LEU A 250 -17.23 -24.69 -3.08
C LEU A 250 -17.66 -25.61 -1.93
N LEU A 251 -16.74 -26.41 -1.37
CA LEU A 251 -16.99 -27.21 -0.16
C LEU A 251 -17.33 -26.33 1.04
N GLU A 252 -16.54 -25.28 1.27
CA GLU A 252 -16.72 -24.35 2.38
C GLU A 252 -18.09 -23.68 2.33
N ILE A 253 -18.46 -23.15 1.16
CA ILE A 253 -19.79 -22.54 0.92
C ILE A 253 -20.90 -23.58 1.09
N GLY A 254 -20.73 -24.77 0.50
CA GLY A 254 -21.76 -25.82 0.54
C GLY A 254 -22.07 -26.30 1.96
N LEU A 255 -21.02 -26.49 2.77
CA LEU A 255 -21.13 -26.92 4.16
C LEU A 255 -21.43 -25.76 5.13
N ALA A 256 -21.34 -24.51 4.67
CA ALA A 256 -21.40 -23.31 5.53
C ALA A 256 -20.41 -23.40 6.71
N ARG A 257 -19.17 -23.80 6.43
CA ARG A 257 -18.09 -23.82 7.42
C ARG A 257 -16.73 -23.65 6.74
N PRO A 258 -15.76 -22.99 7.38
CA PRO A 258 -14.42 -22.85 6.81
C PRO A 258 -13.67 -24.18 6.79
N PHE A 259 -12.69 -24.27 5.89
CA PHE A 259 -11.85 -25.44 5.71
C PHE A 259 -10.88 -25.58 6.89
N PRO A 260 -10.74 -26.77 7.49
CA PRO A 260 -9.81 -26.97 8.60
C PRO A 260 -8.38 -27.06 8.05
N THR A 261 -7.65 -25.96 8.12
CA THR A 261 -6.24 -25.90 7.66
C THR A 261 -5.29 -26.28 8.80
N ARG A 262 -4.44 -27.29 8.57
CA ARG A 262 -3.32 -27.65 9.47
C ARG A 262 -2.01 -27.39 8.73
N THR A 263 -1.06 -26.69 9.36
CA THR A 263 0.22 -26.34 8.74
C THR A 263 1.26 -27.46 8.88
N PHE A 264 1.86 -27.86 7.77
CA PHE A 264 2.97 -28.81 7.69
C PHE A 264 4.24 -28.12 7.16
N LYS A 265 5.42 -28.58 7.62
CA LYS A 265 6.72 -28.06 7.13
C LYS A 265 7.01 -28.42 5.67
N ASN A 266 6.41 -29.50 5.15
CA ASN A 266 6.61 -29.99 3.79
C ASN A 266 5.36 -29.68 2.93
N LEU A 267 5.56 -28.98 1.82
CA LEU A 267 4.51 -28.57 0.89
C LEU A 267 3.74 -29.77 0.31
N ASN A 268 4.41 -30.89 0.02
CA ASN A 268 3.77 -32.08 -0.51
C ASN A 268 2.84 -32.73 0.52
N SER A 269 3.30 -32.77 1.79
CA SER A 269 2.48 -33.24 2.90
C SER A 269 1.28 -32.34 3.14
N GLN A 270 1.45 -31.02 2.98
CA GLN A 270 0.34 -30.05 3.07
C GLN A 270 -0.72 -30.32 1.99
N VAL A 271 -0.32 -30.37 0.71
CA VAL A 271 -1.25 -30.55 -0.42
C VAL A 271 -2.00 -31.89 -0.33
N ASN A 272 -1.31 -32.98 0.03
CA ASN A 272 -1.95 -34.29 0.15
C ASN A 272 -2.87 -34.39 1.38
N PHE A 273 -2.52 -33.74 2.49
CA PHE A 273 -3.37 -33.64 3.66
C PHE A 273 -4.65 -32.86 3.34
N ASP A 274 -4.51 -31.72 2.67
CA ASP A 274 -5.65 -30.89 2.25
C ASP A 274 -6.56 -31.68 1.31
N HIS A 275 -6.02 -32.42 0.35
CA HIS A 275 -6.81 -33.29 -0.53
C HIS A 275 -7.59 -34.37 0.24
N THR A 276 -6.94 -35.05 1.19
CA THR A 276 -7.59 -36.08 2.01
C THR A 276 -8.73 -35.48 2.84
N THR A 277 -8.48 -34.30 3.42
CA THR A 277 -9.46 -33.55 4.19
C THR A 277 -10.65 -33.13 3.32
N ALA A 278 -10.39 -32.59 2.12
CA ALA A 278 -11.43 -32.22 1.15
C ALA A 278 -12.30 -33.43 0.75
N THR A 279 -11.69 -34.59 0.54
CA THR A 279 -12.41 -35.83 0.21
C THR A 279 -13.36 -36.25 1.35
N ASN A 280 -12.91 -36.17 2.61
CA ASN A 280 -13.76 -36.45 3.77
C ASN A 280 -14.90 -35.43 3.95
N LEU A 281 -14.64 -34.16 3.64
CA LEU A 281 -15.65 -33.10 3.66
C LEU A 281 -16.68 -33.28 2.53
N LEU A 282 -16.26 -33.76 1.36
CA LEU A 282 -17.15 -34.10 0.25
C LEU A 282 -18.14 -35.21 0.64
N GLU A 283 -17.68 -36.23 1.36
CA GLU A 283 -18.56 -37.27 1.94
C GLU A 283 -19.56 -36.69 2.94
N THR A 284 -19.15 -35.69 3.72
CA THR A 284 -20.07 -34.98 4.61
C THR A 284 -21.10 -34.17 3.82
N LEU A 285 -20.67 -33.51 2.74
CA LEU A 285 -21.54 -32.73 1.87
C LEU A 285 -22.59 -33.62 1.19
N ARG A 286 -22.19 -34.81 0.70
CA ARG A 286 -23.09 -35.83 0.12
C ARG A 286 -24.24 -36.23 1.05
N LYS A 287 -23.96 -36.31 2.35
CA LYS A 287 -24.94 -36.69 3.38
C LYS A 287 -25.78 -35.52 3.88
N THR A 288 -25.36 -34.28 3.61
CA THR A 288 -26.04 -33.07 4.06
C THR A 288 -27.34 -32.89 3.27
N LYS A 289 -28.44 -32.55 3.94
CA LYS A 289 -29.71 -32.20 3.29
C LYS A 289 -29.92 -30.70 3.35
N TRP A 290 -30.13 -30.06 2.20
CA TRP A 290 -30.56 -28.66 2.13
C TRP A 290 -32.09 -28.61 2.12
N GLY A 291 -32.68 -28.17 3.24
CA GLY A 291 -34.14 -28.10 3.37
C GLY A 291 -34.79 -27.32 2.22
N GLY A 292 -35.75 -27.95 1.53
CA GLY A 292 -36.48 -27.35 0.42
C GLY A 292 -35.75 -27.34 -0.94
N PHE A 293 -34.58 -27.97 -1.09
CA PHE A 293 -33.83 -28.00 -2.35
C PHE A 293 -33.54 -29.43 -2.84
N SER A 294 -34.12 -29.81 -3.99
CA SER A 294 -34.08 -31.19 -4.52
C SER A 294 -32.93 -31.47 -5.50
N HIS A 295 -32.25 -30.44 -6.02
CA HIS A 295 -31.26 -30.57 -7.09
C HIS A 295 -29.80 -30.56 -6.58
N MET A 296 -29.60 -30.87 -5.29
CA MET A 296 -28.29 -30.81 -4.62
C MET A 296 -27.22 -31.69 -5.29
N ARG A 297 -27.62 -32.77 -5.99
CA ARG A 297 -26.68 -33.62 -6.74
C ARG A 297 -25.79 -32.83 -7.71
N TYR A 298 -26.35 -31.86 -8.44
CA TYR A 298 -25.59 -31.08 -9.43
C TYR A 298 -24.54 -30.17 -8.77
N PHE A 299 -24.80 -29.76 -7.53
CA PHE A 299 -23.83 -29.02 -6.73
C PHE A 299 -22.70 -29.95 -6.29
N VAL A 300 -23.05 -31.09 -5.71
CA VAL A 300 -22.09 -32.10 -5.25
C VAL A 300 -21.20 -32.58 -6.39
N ASP A 301 -21.79 -32.90 -7.56
CA ASP A 301 -21.05 -33.33 -8.76
C ASP A 301 -20.04 -32.26 -9.22
N ALA A 302 -20.41 -30.98 -9.14
CA ALA A 302 -19.52 -29.87 -9.49
C ALA A 302 -18.35 -29.73 -8.50
N VAL A 303 -18.60 -29.94 -7.20
CA VAL A 303 -17.55 -29.94 -6.16
C VAL A 303 -16.61 -31.13 -6.32
N GLU A 304 -17.18 -32.32 -6.49
CA GLU A 304 -16.43 -33.56 -6.71
C GLU A 304 -15.51 -33.46 -7.93
N TYR A 305 -16.04 -32.92 -9.04
CA TYR A 305 -15.26 -32.75 -10.27
C TYR A 305 -14.01 -31.87 -10.06
N CYS A 306 -14.06 -30.86 -9.17
CA CYS A 306 -12.92 -30.02 -8.84
C CYS A 306 -11.93 -30.67 -7.85
N ILE A 307 -12.38 -31.63 -7.03
CA ILE A 307 -11.55 -32.30 -6.02
C ILE A 307 -10.81 -33.49 -6.61
N ASP A 308 -11.41 -34.19 -7.56
CA ASP A 308 -10.78 -35.33 -8.21
C ASP A 308 -9.78 -34.87 -9.28
N GLY A 309 -8.50 -34.93 -8.92
CA GLY A 309 -7.38 -34.52 -9.77
C GLY A 309 -7.23 -35.36 -11.03
N GLY A 310 -7.79 -36.58 -11.07
CA GLY A 310 -7.78 -37.46 -12.24
C GLY A 310 -8.54 -36.88 -13.42
N ASN A 311 -9.59 -36.08 -13.18
CA ASN A 311 -10.42 -35.47 -14.22
C ASN A 311 -9.68 -34.48 -15.14
N PHE A 312 -8.48 -34.04 -14.73
CA PHE A 312 -7.67 -33.06 -15.45
C PHE A 312 -6.34 -33.63 -15.96
N LEU A 313 -6.14 -34.95 -15.81
CA LEU A 313 -5.08 -35.69 -16.47
C LEU A 313 -5.62 -36.16 -17.82
N GLN A 314 -5.02 -35.73 -18.93
CA GLN A 314 -5.37 -36.31 -20.23
C GLN A 314 -4.77 -37.72 -20.33
N ASP A 315 -5.58 -38.69 -20.77
CA ASP A 315 -5.19 -40.07 -21.01
C ASP A 315 -3.94 -40.16 -21.90
N THR A 316 -2.84 -40.67 -21.36
CA THR A 316 -1.74 -41.25 -22.15
C THR A 316 -2.11 -42.59 -22.81
N HIS A 317 -3.39 -42.96 -22.81
CA HIS A 317 -3.90 -44.23 -23.30
C HIS A 317 -4.92 -44.03 -24.42
N ASN A 318 -4.44 -43.59 -25.58
CA ASN A 318 -5.08 -43.93 -26.86
C ASN A 318 -4.05 -43.91 -28.00
N SER A 319 -3.07 -44.79 -27.89
CA SER A 319 -2.40 -45.37 -29.05
C SER A 319 -2.52 -46.88 -28.90
N GLY A 320 -3.35 -47.50 -29.74
CA GLY A 320 -3.41 -48.95 -29.88
C GLY A 320 -2.03 -49.53 -30.27
N PRO A 321 -1.86 -50.86 -30.18
CA PRO A 321 -0.55 -51.48 -30.36
C PRO A 321 -0.18 -51.47 -31.85
N THR A 322 0.65 -50.53 -32.27
CA THR A 322 1.39 -50.66 -33.54
C THR A 322 2.87 -50.45 -33.35
N GLN A 323 3.60 -51.44 -33.87
CA GLN A 323 5.03 -51.65 -33.80
C GLN A 323 5.86 -50.55 -34.49
N HIS A 324 7.10 -50.46 -34.02
CA HIS A 324 8.28 -49.90 -34.67
C HIS A 324 8.36 -48.38 -34.90
N GLY A 325 9.47 -47.81 -34.41
CA GLY A 325 10.17 -46.74 -35.12
C GLY A 325 10.23 -45.42 -34.37
N SER A 326 11.39 -45.18 -33.75
CA SER A 326 11.96 -43.88 -33.37
C SER A 326 11.32 -42.67 -34.05
N ARG A 327 10.58 -41.86 -33.28
CA ARG A 327 10.35 -40.43 -33.54
C ARG A 327 10.23 -39.70 -32.21
N ILE A 328 11.20 -38.83 -31.95
CA ILE A 328 11.18 -37.81 -30.90
C ILE A 328 9.86 -37.04 -31.02
N SER A 329 8.97 -37.22 -30.05
CA SER A 329 7.72 -36.47 -29.94
C SER A 329 8.04 -35.01 -29.67
N LYS A 330 7.49 -34.12 -30.51
CA LYS A 330 7.63 -32.66 -30.42
C LYS A 330 7.26 -32.13 -29.02
N PRO A 331 7.83 -31.00 -28.59
CA PRO A 331 7.51 -30.40 -27.30
C PRO A 331 6.01 -30.08 -27.21
N HIS A 332 5.36 -30.57 -26.15
CA HIS A 332 3.93 -30.41 -25.88
C HIS A 332 3.52 -28.94 -25.84
N ASN A 333 2.42 -28.61 -26.53
CA ASN A 333 1.93 -27.26 -26.68
C ASN A 333 1.07 -26.87 -25.45
N LYS A 334 1.67 -26.25 -24.42
CA LYS A 334 1.02 -25.84 -23.15
C LYS A 334 -0.36 -25.17 -23.31
N GLN A 335 -0.58 -24.47 -24.44
CA GLN A 335 -1.81 -23.76 -24.75
C GLN A 335 -3.04 -24.66 -24.99
N ASN A 336 -2.83 -25.85 -25.57
CA ASN A 336 -3.93 -26.77 -25.86
C ASN A 336 -4.51 -27.41 -24.58
N ASP A 337 -3.64 -27.65 -23.59
CA ASP A 337 -4.02 -28.24 -22.31
C ASP A 337 -4.80 -27.26 -21.43
N LEU A 338 -4.44 -25.97 -21.47
CA LEU A 338 -5.15 -24.89 -20.77
C LEU A 338 -6.58 -24.70 -21.31
N SER A 339 -6.73 -24.64 -22.64
CA SER A 339 -8.04 -24.50 -23.28
C SER A 339 -8.96 -25.68 -22.99
N ALA A 340 -8.40 -26.90 -22.98
CA ALA A 340 -9.13 -28.11 -22.61
C ALA A 340 -9.61 -28.09 -21.15
N ARG A 341 -8.73 -27.77 -20.19
CA ARG A 341 -9.11 -27.64 -18.76
C ARG A 341 -10.20 -26.59 -18.55
N ARG A 342 -10.05 -25.41 -19.16
CA ARG A 342 -11.04 -24.32 -19.08
C ARG A 342 -12.40 -24.72 -19.66
N LYS A 343 -12.41 -25.48 -20.76
CA LYS A 343 -13.64 -26.04 -21.35
C LYS A 343 -14.30 -27.07 -20.44
N SER A 344 -13.52 -27.98 -19.84
CA SER A 344 -14.02 -28.97 -18.89
C SER A 344 -14.62 -28.30 -17.64
N LEU A 345 -13.91 -27.32 -17.07
CA LEU A 345 -14.38 -26.55 -15.92
C LEU A 345 -15.71 -25.84 -16.21
N TYR A 346 -15.85 -25.23 -17.39
CA TYR A 346 -17.12 -24.62 -17.79
C TYR A 346 -18.27 -25.63 -17.84
N ASN A 347 -18.06 -26.75 -18.55
CA ASN A 347 -19.12 -27.72 -18.82
C ASN A 347 -19.56 -28.50 -17.59
N ARG A 348 -18.62 -28.80 -16.69
CA ARG A 348 -18.86 -29.68 -15.54
C ARG A 348 -19.10 -28.92 -14.23
N VAL A 349 -18.68 -27.67 -14.13
CA VAL A 349 -18.79 -26.88 -12.89
C VAL A 349 -19.63 -25.62 -13.11
N VAL A 350 -19.19 -24.72 -13.98
CA VAL A 350 -19.84 -23.40 -14.14
C VAL A 350 -21.26 -23.51 -14.69
N ARG A 351 -21.46 -24.29 -15.76
CA ARG A 351 -22.76 -24.43 -16.44
C ARG A 351 -23.80 -25.12 -15.55
N PRO A 352 -23.50 -26.22 -14.82
CA PRO A 352 -24.43 -26.79 -13.85
C PRO A 352 -24.79 -25.83 -12.71
N LEU A 353 -23.81 -25.12 -12.13
CA LEU A 353 -24.07 -24.12 -11.08
C LEU A 353 -24.91 -22.94 -11.60
N ALA A 354 -24.68 -22.50 -12.84
CA ALA A 354 -25.50 -21.48 -13.51
C ALA A 354 -26.95 -21.93 -13.64
N TRP A 355 -27.17 -23.19 -14.06
CA TRP A 355 -28.49 -23.77 -14.18
C TRP A 355 -29.20 -23.81 -12.82
N LEU A 356 -28.50 -24.22 -11.75
CA LEU A 356 -29.07 -24.20 -10.39
C LEU A 356 -29.42 -22.78 -9.92
N ALA A 357 -28.56 -21.79 -10.19
CA ALA A 357 -28.79 -20.41 -9.78
C ALA A 357 -29.97 -19.76 -10.52
N LEU A 358 -30.15 -20.07 -11.82
CA LEU A 358 -31.16 -19.45 -12.68
C LEU A 358 -32.50 -20.20 -12.74
N LYS A 359 -32.47 -21.53 -12.59
CA LYS A 359 -33.65 -22.41 -12.76
C LYS A 359 -33.96 -23.24 -11.52
N GLY A 360 -33.04 -23.35 -10.57
CA GLY A 360 -33.24 -24.12 -9.34
C GLY A 360 -34.15 -23.46 -8.31
N PHE A 361 -34.41 -22.15 -8.45
CA PHE A 361 -35.30 -21.37 -7.59
C PHE A 361 -36.21 -20.50 -8.47
N ASN A 362 -37.51 -20.79 -8.50
CA ASN A 362 -38.51 -20.10 -9.35
C ASN A 362 -38.76 -18.64 -8.91
N GLY A 363 -37.85 -17.69 -9.20
CA GLY A 363 -38.06 -16.29 -8.84
C GLY A 363 -37.17 -15.28 -9.58
N ASP A 364 -37.71 -14.06 -9.75
CA ASP A 364 -37.10 -12.90 -10.42
C ASP A 364 -35.70 -12.60 -9.88
N SER A 365 -34.72 -12.49 -10.79
CA SER A 365 -33.31 -12.25 -10.46
C SER A 365 -32.91 -10.77 -10.43
N ALA A 366 -33.88 -9.85 -10.32
CA ALA A 366 -33.65 -8.42 -10.49
C ALA A 366 -33.30 -7.66 -9.19
N LYS A 367 -33.43 -8.26 -8.00
CA LYS A 367 -33.17 -7.59 -6.72
C LYS A 367 -32.02 -8.22 -5.93
N MET A 368 -31.18 -7.36 -5.36
CA MET A 368 -30.03 -7.72 -4.53
C MET A 368 -30.46 -8.52 -3.30
N SER A 369 -29.78 -9.65 -3.04
CA SER A 369 -30.04 -10.50 -1.87
C SER A 369 -29.13 -10.10 -0.70
N TYR A 370 -29.61 -10.27 0.53
CA TYR A 370 -28.88 -9.93 1.74
C TYR A 370 -28.82 -11.13 2.68
N ILE A 371 -27.65 -11.34 3.29
CA ILE A 371 -27.41 -12.35 4.33
C ILE A 371 -27.49 -11.70 5.71
N SER A 372 -27.94 -12.45 6.71
CA SER A 372 -28.16 -11.94 8.08
C SER A 372 -27.23 -12.61 9.07
N ARG A 373 -26.73 -11.84 10.03
CA ARG A 373 -25.89 -12.34 11.13
C ARG A 373 -26.71 -13.29 12.03
N ILE A 374 -26.06 -14.31 12.57
CA ILE A 374 -26.67 -15.24 13.52
C ILE A 374 -26.74 -14.55 14.89
N THR A 375 -27.93 -14.10 15.30
CA THR A 375 -28.17 -13.50 16.63
C THR A 375 -28.88 -14.50 17.54
N ASP A 376 -28.12 -15.22 18.37
CA ASP A 376 -28.71 -16.11 19.37
C ASP A 376 -29.02 -15.33 20.66
N SER A 377 -30.30 -15.01 20.86
CA SER A 377 -30.83 -14.77 22.21
C SER A 377 -30.81 -16.08 22.98
N THR A 378 -30.19 -16.08 24.16
CA THR A 378 -30.03 -17.17 25.13
C THR A 378 -28.91 -18.18 24.84
N THR A 379 -27.78 -18.07 25.55
CA THR A 379 -27.31 -19.04 26.56
C THR A 379 -25.96 -18.57 27.15
N SER A 380 -25.88 -18.47 28.48
CA SER A 380 -24.65 -18.30 29.26
C SER A 380 -23.87 -19.62 29.30
N CYS A 381 -22.57 -19.64 28.95
CA CYS A 381 -21.61 -20.58 29.54
C CYS A 381 -20.14 -20.13 29.34
N ALA A 382 -19.31 -20.58 30.29
CA ALA A 382 -17.97 -20.16 30.68
C ALA A 382 -16.82 -20.33 29.64
N PRO A 383 -15.66 -19.67 29.83
CA PRO A 383 -14.55 -19.71 28.88
C PRO A 383 -13.74 -21.01 29.01
N LEU A 384 -13.56 -21.72 27.89
CA LEU A 384 -12.64 -22.85 27.77
C LEU A 384 -11.49 -22.55 26.79
N ALA A 385 -10.30 -22.48 27.37
CA ALA A 385 -8.97 -22.84 26.89
C ALA A 385 -8.58 -22.58 25.41
N SER A 386 -7.67 -21.61 25.25
CA SER A 386 -6.51 -21.61 24.33
C SER A 386 -6.73 -22.12 22.90
N ALA A 387 -7.24 -21.24 22.04
CA ALA A 387 -6.88 -21.25 20.62
C ALA A 387 -5.96 -20.05 20.35
N ILE A 388 -4.75 -20.32 19.88
CA ILE A 388 -3.81 -19.28 19.41
C ILE A 388 -4.51 -18.47 18.32
N PRO A 389 -4.63 -17.14 18.43
CA PRO A 389 -5.19 -16.34 17.36
C PRO A 389 -4.21 -16.34 16.18
N LEU A 390 -4.53 -17.12 15.14
CA LEU A 390 -3.98 -16.89 13.81
C LEU A 390 -4.42 -15.50 13.37
N LYS A 391 -3.47 -14.57 13.26
CA LYS A 391 -3.68 -13.23 12.68
C LYS A 391 -4.38 -13.39 11.31
N PRO A 392 -5.62 -12.91 11.13
CA PRO A 392 -6.26 -12.89 9.83
C PRO A 392 -5.48 -11.95 8.91
N GLN A 393 -5.04 -12.43 7.74
CA GLN A 393 -4.44 -11.57 6.71
C GLN A 393 -5.45 -10.51 6.27
N GLU A 394 -5.02 -9.25 6.30
CA GLU A 394 -5.79 -8.11 5.79
C GLU A 394 -6.05 -8.30 4.29
N GLY A 395 -7.32 -8.18 3.89
CA GLY A 395 -7.70 -8.11 2.48
C GLY A 395 -7.13 -6.84 1.88
N ALA A 396 -6.15 -7.00 1.00
CA ALA A 396 -5.50 -5.93 0.25
C ALA A 396 -6.44 -5.33 -0.82
N PHE A 397 -7.59 -4.80 -0.42
CA PHE A 397 -8.26 -3.79 -1.21
C PHE A 397 -7.54 -2.46 -0.92
N TYR A 398 -6.92 -1.88 -1.96
CA TYR A 398 -6.07 -0.67 -1.96
C TYR A 398 -4.56 -0.82 -1.78
N SER A 399 -3.93 -1.93 -2.19
CA SER A 399 -2.47 -1.90 -2.46
C SER A 399 -2.21 -1.69 -3.95
N GLY A 400 -2.36 -0.45 -4.40
CA GLY A 400 -1.66 -0.02 -5.59
C GLY A 400 -0.16 0.07 -5.28
N HIS A 401 0.64 -0.47 -6.19
CA HIS A 401 2.10 -0.29 -6.38
C HIS A 401 3.00 -1.33 -5.69
N SER A 402 3.54 -2.24 -6.51
CA SER A 402 4.98 -2.50 -6.46
C SER A 402 5.60 -1.88 -7.69
N ALA A 403 6.50 -0.94 -7.44
CA ALA A 403 7.58 -0.60 -8.34
C ALA A 403 8.72 -0.26 -7.39
N SER A 404 9.51 -1.27 -7.02
CA SER A 404 10.55 -1.15 -5.98
C SER A 404 9.99 -0.79 -4.59
N SER A 405 10.70 -1.25 -3.56
CA SER A 405 10.59 -0.69 -2.23
C SER A 405 10.73 0.83 -2.27
N SER A 406 9.64 1.56 -2.04
CA SER A 406 9.77 2.85 -1.36
C SER A 406 9.00 2.75 -0.06
N SER A 407 9.75 2.42 1.00
CA SER A 407 9.27 2.55 2.37
C SER A 407 8.59 3.92 2.55
N TRP A 408 7.63 4.05 3.47
CA TRP A 408 7.11 5.36 3.89
C TRP A 408 8.26 6.33 4.21
N MET A 409 9.38 5.80 4.70
CA MET A 409 10.63 6.53 4.95
C MET A 409 11.26 7.09 3.66
N GLU A 410 11.33 6.34 2.57
CA GLU A 410 11.87 6.84 1.29
C GLU A 410 11.03 7.98 0.71
N LYS A 411 9.71 7.93 0.92
CA LYS A 411 8.82 9.02 0.52
C LYS A 411 8.99 10.25 1.41
N LEU A 412 9.25 10.07 2.71
CA LEU A 412 9.61 11.17 3.60
C LEU A 412 10.97 11.78 3.23
N LYS A 413 11.97 10.96 2.88
CA LYS A 413 13.25 11.44 2.33
C LYS A 413 13.06 12.29 1.08
N GLY A 414 12.17 11.87 0.17
CA GLY A 414 11.84 12.65 -1.01
C GLY A 414 11.25 14.04 -0.68
N ILE A 415 10.40 14.12 0.35
CA ILE A 415 9.90 15.42 0.85
C ILE A 415 11.05 16.22 1.48
N SER A 416 11.87 15.58 2.31
CA SER A 416 13.01 16.21 2.95
C SER A 416 13.98 16.80 1.93
N ALA A 417 14.34 16.07 0.88
CA ALA A 417 15.21 16.55 -0.19
C ALA A 417 14.61 17.75 -0.94
N HIS A 418 13.29 17.75 -1.15
CA HIS A 418 12.61 18.91 -1.73
C HIS A 418 12.68 20.15 -0.82
N VAL A 419 12.49 19.96 0.49
CA VAL A 419 12.60 21.04 1.48
C VAL A 419 14.05 21.53 1.58
N ASP A 420 15.03 20.64 1.59
CA ASP A 420 16.46 20.96 1.65
C ASP A 420 16.93 21.76 0.44
N SER A 421 16.47 21.38 -0.77
CA SER A 421 16.72 22.14 -2.00
C SER A 421 16.22 23.59 -1.88
N LYS A 422 15.02 23.80 -1.33
CA LYS A 422 14.46 25.14 -1.10
C LYS A 422 15.19 25.89 0.01
N TRP A 423 15.52 25.21 1.08
CA TRP A 423 16.27 25.75 2.21
C TRP A 423 17.62 26.33 1.76
N THR A 424 18.32 25.58 0.89
CA THR A 424 19.58 26.00 0.26
C THR A 424 19.37 27.12 -0.76
N GLU A 425 18.35 27.03 -1.62
CA GLU A 425 18.02 28.06 -2.63
C GLU A 425 17.81 29.45 -2.00
N PHE A 426 17.13 29.50 -0.84
CA PHE A 426 16.87 30.76 -0.11
C PHE A 426 17.94 31.11 0.92
N GLY A 427 19.03 30.34 1.01
CA GLY A 427 20.19 30.65 1.86
C GLY A 427 19.89 30.70 3.35
N ILE A 428 18.97 29.86 3.85
CA ILE A 428 18.67 29.80 5.30
C ILE A 428 19.80 29.06 6.03
N THR A 429 20.39 29.72 7.03
CA THR A 429 21.61 29.23 7.69
C THR A 429 21.41 28.64 9.09
N ASN A 430 20.31 28.94 9.78
CA ASN A 430 20.08 28.44 11.14
C ASN A 430 19.33 27.09 11.09
N PRO A 431 19.97 25.96 11.44
CA PRO A 431 19.36 24.64 11.33
C PRO A 431 18.24 24.45 12.36
N ILE A 432 17.31 23.55 12.04
CA ILE A 432 16.30 23.04 12.95
C ILE A 432 16.94 21.99 13.86
N ARG A 433 16.92 22.22 15.17
CA ARG A 433 17.55 21.35 16.16
C ARG A 433 16.55 20.37 16.77
N VAL A 434 16.84 19.07 16.65
CA VAL A 434 16.04 17.98 17.23
C VAL A 434 16.80 17.32 18.36
N ALA A 435 16.36 17.55 19.60
CA ALA A 435 16.89 16.88 20.78
C ALA A 435 16.21 15.53 21.01
N ILE A 436 17.01 14.49 21.20
CA ILE A 436 16.59 13.12 21.49
C ILE A 436 17.03 12.78 22.90
N LEU A 437 16.07 12.60 23.80
CA LEU A 437 16.30 12.17 25.17
C LEU A 437 16.04 10.67 25.22
N ASP A 438 17.09 9.86 25.36
CA ASP A 438 16.96 8.39 25.31
C ASP A 438 18.19 7.68 25.92
N THR A 439 18.52 6.46 25.49
CA THR A 439 19.63 5.65 26.01
C THR A 439 21.03 6.05 25.52
N GLY A 440 21.08 7.04 24.63
CA GLY A 440 22.31 7.61 24.05
C GLY A 440 22.38 7.43 22.53
N ILE A 441 23.59 7.47 21.98
CA ILE A 441 23.86 7.20 20.57
C ILE A 441 25.17 6.43 20.40
N ASN A 442 25.17 5.40 19.55
CA ASN A 442 26.39 4.70 19.13
C ASN A 442 26.83 5.21 17.75
N PRO A 443 27.85 6.07 17.65
CA PRO A 443 28.38 6.56 16.37
C PRO A 443 29.16 5.48 15.61
N GLY A 444 29.37 4.30 16.20
CA GLY A 444 30.02 3.15 15.58
C GLY A 444 29.12 2.32 14.67
N MET A 445 27.84 2.65 14.55
CA MET A 445 26.92 1.94 13.65
C MET A 445 27.30 2.18 12.18
N PRO A 446 27.12 1.18 11.29
CA PRO A 446 27.48 1.30 9.87
C PRO A 446 26.98 2.59 9.21
N PHE A 447 25.77 3.03 9.51
CA PHE A 447 25.23 4.27 8.95
C PHE A 447 26.01 5.55 9.25
N TYR A 448 26.73 5.60 10.38
CA TYR A 448 27.58 6.73 10.75
C TYR A 448 29.03 6.55 10.27
N GLN A 449 29.40 5.37 9.77
CA GLN A 449 30.76 5.01 9.35
C GLN A 449 30.93 4.87 7.82
N ASP A 450 29.84 4.75 7.07
CA ASP A 450 29.88 4.35 5.66
C ASP A 450 30.45 5.44 4.73
N GLU A 451 31.64 5.18 4.18
CA GLU A 451 32.34 6.03 3.21
C GLU A 451 31.65 6.08 1.83
N ASP A 452 30.81 5.09 1.46
CA ASP A 452 30.09 5.06 0.18
C ASP A 452 29.04 6.18 0.07
N TYR A 453 28.64 6.77 1.21
CA TYR A 453 27.74 7.93 1.27
C TYR A 453 28.47 9.29 1.28
N GLY A 454 29.80 9.31 1.23
CA GLY A 454 30.60 10.48 0.85
C GLY A 454 30.62 11.69 1.81
N ASP A 455 30.05 11.61 3.02
CA ASP A 455 30.06 12.73 3.97
C ASP A 455 29.96 12.27 5.44
N ASP A 456 30.57 13.03 6.36
CA ASP A 456 30.59 12.73 7.79
C ASP A 456 29.18 12.87 8.41
N ARG A 457 28.41 11.77 8.41
CA ARG A 457 27.08 11.71 9.02
C ARG A 457 27.11 11.88 10.54
N VAL A 458 28.26 11.66 11.20
CA VAL A 458 28.43 12.05 12.61
C VAL A 458 28.32 13.57 12.75
N GLY A 459 28.69 14.33 11.71
CA GLY A 459 28.49 15.77 11.60
C GLY A 459 27.02 16.24 11.63
N GLN A 460 26.04 15.33 11.52
CA GLN A 460 24.63 15.64 11.82
C GLN A 460 24.35 15.76 13.33
N ILE A 461 25.15 15.10 14.16
CA ILE A 461 25.09 15.17 15.62
C ILE A 461 25.81 16.44 16.08
N GLU A 462 25.05 17.47 16.46
CA GLU A 462 25.61 18.76 16.86
C GLU A 462 26.20 18.73 18.28
N CYS A 463 25.52 18.03 19.21
CA CYS A 463 26.05 17.83 20.55
C CYS A 463 25.49 16.58 21.23
N PHE A 464 26.26 16.10 22.21
CA PHE A 464 25.92 14.96 23.06
C PHE A 464 26.13 15.33 24.53
N ARG A 465 25.22 14.90 25.40
CA ARG A 465 25.38 15.03 26.86
C ARG A 465 24.94 13.75 27.57
N ASP A 466 25.79 13.25 28.45
CA ASP A 466 25.49 12.11 29.32
C ASP A 466 25.04 12.59 30.71
N PHE A 467 23.80 12.27 31.09
CA PHE A 467 23.24 12.53 32.42
C PHE A 467 23.30 11.30 33.35
N VAL A 468 23.74 10.15 32.83
CA VAL A 468 23.91 8.91 33.59
C VAL A 468 25.31 8.84 34.20
N GLU A 469 26.33 9.16 33.41
CA GLU A 469 27.75 9.09 33.80
C GLU A 469 28.43 10.45 33.60
N VAL A 470 28.03 11.43 34.42
CA VAL A 470 28.44 12.84 34.32
C VAL A 470 29.97 13.03 34.38
N GLU A 471 30.69 12.12 35.04
CA GLU A 471 32.16 12.19 35.22
C GLU A 471 32.95 11.69 33.99
N ASN A 472 32.33 10.96 33.05
CA ASN A 472 32.94 10.39 31.83
C ASN A 472 32.26 10.88 30.53
N SER A 473 31.83 12.14 30.51
CA SER A 473 30.90 12.70 29.51
C SER A 473 31.47 12.94 28.09
N SER A 474 32.66 12.43 27.75
CA SER A 474 33.33 12.75 26.46
C SER A 474 33.05 11.76 25.33
N GLY A 475 32.57 10.54 25.63
CA GLY A 475 32.26 9.53 24.61
C GLY A 475 30.77 9.45 24.30
N MET A 476 30.39 9.63 23.03
CA MET A 476 29.05 9.24 22.56
C MET A 476 28.89 7.73 22.73
N VAL A 477 27.89 7.31 23.50
CA VAL A 477 27.69 5.90 23.84
C VAL A 477 26.20 5.54 23.92
N ASP A 478 25.88 4.35 23.44
CA ASP A 478 24.60 3.67 23.66
C ASP A 478 24.84 2.16 23.77
N GLY A 479 24.74 1.62 24.97
CA GLY A 479 24.90 0.18 25.21
C GLY A 479 23.60 -0.61 25.00
N PHE A 480 22.47 0.06 24.78
CA PHE A 480 21.15 -0.58 24.67
C PHE A 480 20.58 -0.53 23.26
N GLY A 481 20.86 0.55 22.52
CA GLY A 481 20.52 0.70 21.10
C GLY A 481 19.20 1.42 20.82
N HIS A 482 18.34 1.64 21.82
CA HIS A 482 17.04 2.30 21.62
C HIS A 482 17.20 3.76 21.19
N GLY A 483 18.05 4.51 21.90
CA GLY A 483 18.37 5.90 21.53
C GLY A 483 19.01 6.01 20.17
N SER A 484 19.92 5.09 19.84
CA SER A 484 20.52 4.98 18.50
C SER A 484 19.47 4.75 17.42
N LEU A 485 18.45 3.90 17.66
CA LEU A 485 17.36 3.69 16.71
C LEU A 485 16.52 4.95 16.54
N MET A 486 16.19 5.66 17.63
CA MET A 486 15.41 6.90 17.55
C MET A 486 16.18 7.98 16.77
N ALA A 487 17.47 8.14 17.05
CA ALA A 487 18.37 9.03 16.33
C ALA A 487 18.48 8.66 14.86
N ARG A 488 18.58 7.36 14.55
CA ARG A 488 18.60 6.90 13.16
C ARG A 488 17.30 7.24 12.42
N LEU A 489 16.14 7.05 13.03
CA LEU A 489 14.86 7.36 12.37
C LEU A 489 14.70 8.85 12.07
N VAL A 490 15.15 9.72 12.98
CA VAL A 490 15.18 11.18 12.75
C VAL A 490 16.18 11.51 11.64
N ALA A 491 17.41 11.01 11.72
CA ALA A 491 18.46 11.24 10.73
C ALA A 491 18.05 10.77 9.32
N ASP A 492 17.40 9.61 9.21
CA ASP A 492 16.95 9.05 7.94
C ASP A 492 15.73 9.81 7.38
N ALA A 493 14.91 10.43 8.24
CA ALA A 493 13.82 11.31 7.81
C ALA A 493 14.31 12.69 7.38
N THR A 494 15.41 13.17 7.94
CA THR A 494 16.08 14.44 7.58
C THR A 494 17.48 14.17 7.04
N PRO A 495 17.61 13.52 5.86
CA PRO A 495 18.90 13.12 5.30
C PRO A 495 19.88 14.29 5.18
N PHE A 496 21.14 13.96 5.38
CA PHE A 496 22.27 14.85 5.37
C PHE A 496 22.87 14.92 3.96
N GLU A 497 22.78 16.08 3.30
CA GLU A 497 23.67 16.49 2.21
C GLU A 497 24.56 17.66 2.70
N SER A 498 25.25 18.37 1.80
CA SER A 498 26.33 19.32 2.12
C SER A 498 25.99 20.43 3.14
N THR A 499 24.71 20.76 3.35
CA THR A 499 24.23 21.68 4.40
C THR A 499 22.86 21.23 4.92
N PRO A 500 22.78 20.45 6.01
CA PRO A 500 21.50 19.92 6.46
C PRO A 500 20.64 21.02 7.09
N PHE A 501 19.36 21.10 6.69
CA PHE A 501 18.40 21.96 7.40
C PHE A 501 18.12 21.50 8.84
N ALA A 502 18.50 20.27 9.23
CA ALA A 502 18.28 19.72 10.56
C ALA A 502 19.54 19.17 11.22
N LYS A 503 19.69 19.43 12.51
CA LYS A 503 20.77 18.92 13.38
C LYS A 503 20.17 18.13 14.54
N ILE A 504 20.88 17.10 14.99
CA ILE A 504 20.44 16.22 16.07
C ILE A 504 21.28 16.49 17.31
N MET A 505 20.61 16.59 18.46
CA MET A 505 21.23 16.70 19.77
C MET A 505 20.83 15.48 20.58
N VAL A 506 21.77 14.85 21.28
CA VAL A 506 21.49 13.62 22.01
C VAL A 506 21.75 13.79 23.50
N ALA A 507 20.73 13.56 24.33
CA ALA A 507 20.85 13.48 25.77
C ALA A 507 20.64 12.05 26.23
N ARG A 508 21.69 11.43 26.76
CA ARG A 508 21.59 10.11 27.38
C ARG A 508 21.04 10.27 28.80
N VAL A 509 19.82 9.81 29.02
CA VAL A 509 19.10 9.95 30.31
C VAL A 509 19.07 8.66 31.12
N ALA A 510 19.23 7.50 30.47
CA ALA A 510 19.26 6.19 31.12
C ALA A 510 20.20 5.23 30.38
N ARG A 511 20.64 4.15 31.04
CA ARG A 511 21.48 3.11 30.38
C ARG A 511 20.67 2.21 29.45
N ASN A 512 19.40 1.98 29.78
CA ASN A 512 18.45 1.16 29.02
C ASN A 512 17.02 1.63 29.33
N THR A 513 16.03 1.14 28.58
CA THR A 513 14.63 1.58 28.73
C THR A 513 13.99 1.16 30.05
N LYS A 514 14.50 0.13 30.74
CA LYS A 514 13.97 -0.31 32.06
C LYS A 514 14.42 0.61 33.19
N ASP A 515 15.58 1.25 33.04
CA ASP A 515 16.15 2.14 34.04
C ASP A 515 15.54 3.55 34.02
N LEU A 516 14.82 3.93 32.94
CA LEU A 516 14.16 5.23 32.81
C LEU A 516 13.27 5.58 34.02
N MET A 517 12.63 4.58 34.63
CA MET A 517 11.79 4.72 35.83
C MET A 517 12.55 5.19 37.09
N LYS A 518 13.88 5.22 37.05
CA LYS A 518 14.75 5.69 38.15
C LYS A 518 15.53 6.95 37.79
N CYS A 519 15.37 7.45 36.57
CA CYS A 519 16.18 8.52 35.99
C CYS A 519 15.35 9.79 35.74
N GLN A 520 14.27 10.01 36.50
CA GLN A 520 13.38 11.16 36.29
C GLN A 520 14.08 12.50 36.48
N ASP A 521 15.00 12.60 37.44
CA ASP A 521 15.79 13.82 37.66
C ASP A 521 16.72 14.08 36.47
N ASN A 522 17.38 13.04 35.94
CA ASN A 522 18.18 13.13 34.71
C ASN A 522 17.34 13.63 33.53
N ILE A 523 16.09 13.14 33.40
CA ILE A 523 15.18 13.55 32.33
C ILE A 523 14.80 15.02 32.49
N ALA A 524 14.49 15.48 33.70
CA ALA A 524 14.18 16.88 33.96
C ALA A 524 15.36 17.80 33.59
N GLU A 525 16.57 17.45 34.00
CA GLU A 525 17.78 18.21 33.62
C GLU A 525 18.08 18.14 32.12
N ALA A 526 17.83 17.00 31.47
CA ALA A 526 18.00 16.86 30.03
C ALA A 526 17.02 17.71 29.22
N ILE A 527 15.77 17.85 29.68
CA ILE A 527 14.79 18.74 29.07
C ILE A 527 15.27 20.19 29.16
N ARG A 528 15.74 20.64 30.33
CA ARG A 528 16.30 21.99 30.49
C ARG A 528 17.51 22.21 29.60
N TRP A 529 18.44 21.27 29.59
CA TRP A 529 19.63 21.34 28.75
C TRP A 529 19.27 21.43 27.26
N ALA A 530 18.33 20.62 26.77
CA ALA A 530 17.87 20.69 25.38
C ALA A 530 17.31 22.09 25.05
N GLY A 531 16.50 22.66 25.95
CA GLY A 531 16.01 24.03 25.82
C GLY A 531 17.12 25.09 25.88
N ASP A 532 18.12 24.93 26.74
CA ASP A 532 19.26 25.85 26.87
C ASP A 532 20.17 25.83 25.65
N GLN A 533 20.29 24.67 25.00
CA GLN A 533 21.02 24.49 23.75
C GLN A 533 20.20 24.92 22.52
N GLY A 534 18.97 25.40 22.70
CA GLY A 534 18.14 25.93 21.62
C GLY A 534 17.47 24.87 20.75
N ALA A 535 17.09 23.72 21.32
CA ALA A 535 16.31 22.71 20.61
C ALA A 535 14.96 23.28 20.13
N ASP A 536 14.64 23.09 18.85
CA ASP A 536 13.32 23.42 18.30
C ASP A 536 12.30 22.30 18.54
N VAL A 537 12.79 21.06 18.59
CA VAL A 537 11.98 19.85 18.85
C VAL A 537 12.67 19.00 19.91
N ILE A 538 11.93 18.56 20.93
CA ILE A 538 12.38 17.62 21.96
C ILE A 538 11.57 16.33 21.83
N SER A 539 12.23 15.23 21.49
CA SER A 539 11.65 13.91 21.33
C SER A 539 11.91 13.04 22.56
N MET A 540 10.84 12.52 23.15
CA MET A 540 10.86 11.65 24.33
C MET A 540 10.16 10.32 24.00
N SER A 541 10.92 9.36 23.49
CA SER A 541 10.41 8.05 23.05
C SER A 541 10.15 7.07 24.20
N PHE A 542 9.68 7.59 25.34
CA PHE A 542 9.40 6.84 26.56
C PHE A 542 8.21 7.43 27.31
N GLY A 543 7.74 6.73 28.34
CA GLY A 543 6.71 7.22 29.22
C GLY A 543 6.60 6.44 30.54
N PHE A 544 5.90 7.06 31.49
CA PHE A 544 5.74 6.63 32.87
C PHE A 544 4.27 6.56 33.26
N PRO A 545 3.88 5.62 34.14
CA PRO A 545 2.50 5.50 34.58
C PRO A 545 2.05 6.64 35.51
N ARG A 546 2.98 7.35 36.15
CA ARG A 546 2.69 8.46 37.08
C ARG A 546 3.36 9.75 36.62
N ASP A 547 2.71 10.86 36.94
CA ASP A 547 3.24 12.19 36.66
C ASP A 547 4.38 12.52 37.62
N HIS A 548 5.37 13.27 37.12
CA HIS A 548 6.52 13.70 37.90
C HIS A 548 6.63 15.22 37.88
N GLU A 549 6.67 15.84 39.06
CA GLU A 549 6.66 17.30 39.21
C GLU A 549 7.93 17.94 38.62
N GLY A 550 9.11 17.34 38.84
CA GLY A 550 10.36 17.84 38.29
C GLY A 550 10.36 17.90 36.76
N ILE A 551 9.87 16.84 36.11
CA ILE A 551 9.72 16.79 34.65
C ILE A 551 8.67 17.80 34.18
N SER A 552 7.52 17.90 34.87
CA SER A 552 6.47 18.86 34.52
C SER A 552 6.97 20.31 34.60
N ARG A 553 7.77 20.64 35.62
CA ARG A 553 8.39 21.95 35.78
C ARG A 553 9.40 22.23 34.66
N ALA A 554 10.26 21.27 34.33
CA ALA A 554 11.20 21.40 33.22
C ALA A 554 10.47 21.62 31.87
N ILE A 555 9.37 20.91 31.62
CA ILE A 555 8.53 21.12 30.43
C ILE A 555 7.97 22.55 30.40
N GLN A 556 7.45 23.06 31.53
CA GLN A 556 6.93 24.42 31.62
C GLN A 556 8.03 25.48 31.43
N GLU A 557 9.20 25.27 32.02
CA GLU A 557 10.36 26.16 31.87
C GLU A 557 10.83 26.25 30.42
N VAL A 558 10.83 25.16 29.66
CA VAL A 558 11.23 25.18 28.24
C VAL A 558 10.14 25.78 27.34
N THR A 559 8.88 25.41 27.57
CA THR A 559 7.75 25.88 26.72
C THR A 559 7.36 27.33 26.93
N SER A 560 7.70 27.92 28.08
CA SER A 560 7.41 29.33 28.38
C SER A 560 8.46 30.32 27.86
N ARG A 561 9.60 29.83 27.35
CA ARG A 561 10.65 30.68 26.76
C ARG A 561 10.19 31.29 25.43
N ASP A 562 10.71 32.47 25.12
CA ASP A 562 10.56 33.05 23.78
C ASP A 562 11.30 32.17 22.78
N GLY A 563 10.59 31.69 21.75
CA GLY A 563 11.11 30.67 20.84
C GLY A 563 11.28 29.28 21.47
N GLY A 564 10.48 28.91 22.48
CA GLY A 564 10.48 27.59 23.12
C GLY A 564 10.33 26.40 22.15
N ALA A 565 10.40 25.18 22.69
CA ALA A 565 10.46 23.96 21.88
C ALA A 565 9.07 23.29 21.68
N VAL A 566 8.94 22.53 20.59
CA VAL A 566 7.91 21.51 20.42
C VAL A 566 8.32 20.27 21.20
N LEU A 567 7.47 19.77 22.09
CA LEU A 567 7.74 18.53 22.83
C LEU A 567 6.86 17.40 22.32
N LEU A 568 7.46 16.26 21.99
CA LEU A 568 6.80 15.05 21.51
C LEU A 568 7.09 13.90 22.46
N ALA A 569 6.08 13.12 22.83
CA ALA A 569 6.28 11.93 23.64
C ALA A 569 5.39 10.75 23.25
N SER A 570 5.92 9.57 23.55
CA SER A 570 5.30 8.27 23.30
C SER A 570 4.03 8.09 24.15
N ALA A 571 2.88 7.91 23.50
CA ALA A 571 1.59 7.69 24.18
C ALA A 571 1.56 6.42 25.06
N GLY A 572 2.40 5.44 24.71
CA GLY A 572 2.56 4.17 25.42
C GLY A 572 2.00 2.98 24.65
N ASN A 573 2.51 1.80 25.02
CA ASN A 573 2.31 0.53 24.31
C ASN A 573 1.54 -0.51 25.14
N SER A 574 0.62 -0.08 26.01
CA SER A 574 -0.25 -0.97 26.79
C SER A 574 -1.71 -0.55 26.70
N ALA A 575 -2.54 -1.33 26.01
CA ALA A 575 -3.97 -1.03 25.78
C ALA A 575 -4.81 -0.90 27.06
N ASP A 576 -4.34 -1.50 28.15
CA ASP A 576 -5.00 -1.47 29.47
C ASP A 576 -4.59 -0.26 30.31
N GLU A 577 -3.55 0.47 29.90
CA GLU A 577 -3.03 1.62 30.62
C GLU A 577 -3.51 2.94 30.01
N ALA A 578 -3.66 3.96 30.86
CA ALA A 578 -3.85 5.32 30.38
C ALA A 578 -2.57 5.83 29.72
N GLU A 579 -2.73 6.77 28.79
CA GLU A 579 -1.65 7.47 28.10
C GLU A 579 -0.50 7.88 29.04
N ALA A 580 0.73 7.53 28.68
CA ALA A 580 1.88 7.69 29.57
C ALA A 580 2.26 9.16 29.81
N PHE A 581 2.90 9.44 30.94
CA PHE A 581 3.55 10.73 31.20
C PHE A 581 5.01 10.68 30.67
N PRO A 582 5.52 11.66 29.91
CA PRO A 582 5.01 13.02 29.78
C PRO A 582 4.02 13.25 28.63
N ALA A 583 3.65 12.25 27.83
CA ALA A 583 2.75 12.43 26.68
C ALA A 583 1.40 13.06 27.05
N ARG A 584 0.82 12.67 28.19
CA ARG A 584 -0.43 13.29 28.72
C ARG A 584 -0.26 14.71 29.28
N HIS A 585 0.96 15.25 29.38
CA HIS A 585 1.17 16.61 29.89
C HIS A 585 0.61 17.63 28.86
N PRO A 586 -0.16 18.66 29.27
CA PRO A 586 -0.87 19.55 28.32
C PRO A 586 0.01 20.30 27.32
N ALA A 587 1.29 20.50 27.64
CA ALA A 587 2.25 21.17 26.77
C ALA A 587 3.04 20.21 25.84
N VAL A 588 2.79 18.89 25.94
CA VAL A 588 3.46 17.84 25.17
C VAL A 588 2.48 17.27 24.14
N ILE A 589 2.99 17.01 22.94
CA ILE A 589 2.24 16.35 21.88
C ILE A 589 2.38 14.84 22.06
N SER A 590 1.26 14.18 22.34
CA SER A 590 1.18 12.73 22.48
C SER A 590 1.09 12.04 21.12
N ILE A 591 1.99 11.09 20.89
CA ILE A 591 2.09 10.37 19.61
C ILE A 591 1.81 8.88 19.79
N TYR A 592 0.81 8.39 19.06
CA TYR A 592 0.40 7.00 18.99
C TYR A 592 1.00 6.30 17.77
N ALA A 593 1.13 4.98 17.82
CA ALA A 593 1.67 4.19 16.72
C ALA A 593 0.61 3.73 15.73
N THR A 594 0.89 3.89 14.44
CA THR A 594 0.12 3.31 13.35
C THR A 594 1.00 2.45 12.46
N ASN A 595 0.39 1.54 11.71
CA ASN A 595 1.05 0.94 10.55
C ASN A 595 1.12 1.92 9.37
N ARG A 596 1.73 1.49 8.26
CA ARG A 596 1.89 2.28 7.02
C ARG A 596 0.57 2.73 6.37
N HIS A 597 -0.56 2.15 6.76
CA HIS A 597 -1.90 2.47 6.25
C HIS A 597 -2.68 3.42 7.17
N GLY A 598 -2.11 3.81 8.31
CA GLY A 598 -2.79 4.65 9.31
C GLY A 598 -3.64 3.86 10.31
N THR A 599 -3.64 2.52 10.23
CA THR A 599 -4.30 1.69 11.24
C THR A 599 -3.48 1.77 12.53
N PHE A 600 -4.08 2.34 13.57
CA PHE A 600 -3.49 2.39 14.90
C PHE A 600 -3.30 1.00 15.47
N LEU A 601 -2.12 0.74 16.05
CA LEU A 601 -1.77 -0.56 16.64
C LEU A 601 -2.65 -0.88 17.85
N GLU A 602 -3.00 -2.15 18.02
CA GLU A 602 -3.93 -2.62 19.06
C GLU A 602 -3.42 -2.38 20.48
N PHE A 603 -2.10 -2.42 20.66
CA PHE A 603 -1.46 -2.24 21.97
C PHE A 603 -1.20 -0.78 22.32
N ASN A 604 -1.62 0.20 21.51
CA ASN A 604 -1.54 1.61 21.94
C ASN A 604 -2.32 1.83 23.24
N SER A 605 -1.85 2.74 24.08
CA SER A 605 -2.53 3.13 25.32
C SER A 605 -4.00 3.53 25.12
N ARG A 606 -4.78 3.38 26.19
CA ARG A 606 -6.19 3.73 26.19
C ARG A 606 -6.38 5.22 25.89
N ARG A 607 -7.33 5.50 25.00
CA ARG A 607 -7.76 6.85 24.63
C ARG A 607 -8.17 7.68 25.86
N PRO A 608 -7.75 8.94 25.96
CA PRO A 608 -8.25 9.84 27.00
C PRO A 608 -9.73 10.21 26.75
N ASN A 609 -10.51 10.32 27.83
CA ASN A 609 -11.96 10.61 27.79
C ASN A 609 -12.28 12.12 27.72
N ASN A 610 -11.30 12.96 27.41
CA ASN A 610 -11.38 14.43 27.45
C ASN A 610 -11.67 15.07 26.08
N GLY A 611 -11.95 14.27 25.05
CA GLY A 611 -12.25 14.76 23.70
C GLY A 611 -11.04 15.28 22.93
N THR A 612 -9.80 15.10 23.41
CA THR A 612 -8.61 15.48 22.65
C THR A 612 -8.43 14.58 21.43
N HIS A 613 -8.17 15.18 20.27
CA HIS A 613 -7.83 14.43 19.07
C HIS A 613 -6.55 13.63 19.28
N ILE A 614 -6.60 12.35 18.93
CA ILE A 614 -5.48 11.43 19.03
C ILE A 614 -4.66 11.52 17.75
N LEU A 615 -3.39 11.86 17.89
CA LEU A 615 -2.43 11.91 16.79
C LEU A 615 -1.62 10.61 16.76
N GLY A 616 -1.50 10.01 15.59
CA GLY A 616 -0.60 8.88 15.37
C GLY A 616 0.11 8.97 14.03
N THR A 617 1.27 8.32 13.95
CA THR A 617 2.05 8.21 12.71
C THR A 617 2.77 6.86 12.65
N PHE A 618 3.63 6.68 11.65
CA PHE A 618 4.35 5.43 11.37
C PHE A 618 5.14 4.93 12.59
N GLY A 619 4.56 3.95 13.29
CA GLY A 619 5.17 3.24 14.42
C GLY A 619 5.39 1.74 14.16
N ASP A 620 5.05 1.27 12.97
CA ASP A 620 5.26 -0.11 12.50
C ASP A 620 5.80 -0.09 11.06
N GLY A 621 6.49 -1.15 10.66
CA GLY A 621 7.13 -1.27 9.36
C GLY A 621 8.39 -0.44 9.23
N ILE A 622 9.27 -0.49 10.25
CA ILE A 622 10.64 0.04 10.16
C ILE A 622 11.30 -0.55 8.90
N PRO A 623 11.98 0.26 8.06
CA PRO A 623 12.66 -0.24 6.87
C PRO A 623 13.54 -1.47 7.16
N PRO A 624 13.50 -2.52 6.32
CA PRO A 624 14.32 -3.72 6.53
C PRO A 624 15.82 -3.45 6.60
N ALA A 625 16.32 -2.45 5.87
CA ALA A 625 17.72 -2.05 5.92
C ALA A 625 18.13 -1.55 7.32
N ILE A 626 17.30 -0.72 7.96
CA ILE A 626 17.54 -0.25 9.33
C ILE A 626 17.41 -1.42 10.31
N SER A 627 16.36 -2.24 10.20
CA SER A 627 16.14 -3.36 11.12
C SER A 627 17.29 -4.38 11.04
N SER A 628 17.76 -4.71 9.83
CA SER A 628 18.87 -5.67 9.62
C SER A 628 20.21 -5.14 10.12
N GLU A 629 20.42 -3.83 10.11
CA GLU A 629 21.61 -3.18 10.68
C GLU A 629 21.58 -3.29 12.21
N PHE A 630 20.45 -2.91 12.83
CA PHE A 630 20.29 -2.93 14.28
C PHE A 630 20.27 -4.33 14.87
N GLU A 631 19.64 -5.32 14.23
CA GLU A 631 19.58 -6.70 14.72
C GLU A 631 20.97 -7.38 14.83
N ARG A 632 21.98 -6.86 14.14
CA ARG A 632 23.37 -7.35 14.25
C ARG A 632 24.05 -6.90 15.52
N GLU A 633 23.74 -5.70 15.99
CA GLU A 633 24.41 -5.04 17.13
C GLU A 633 23.56 -5.12 18.42
N TYR A 634 22.25 -4.93 18.29
CA TYR A 634 21.31 -4.86 19.40
C TYR A 634 20.15 -5.83 19.21
N ARG A 635 19.82 -6.56 20.29
CA ARG A 635 18.71 -7.51 20.26
C ARG A 635 17.39 -6.81 20.59
N ASP A 636 16.35 -7.12 19.81
CA ASP A 636 14.94 -6.77 20.07
C ASP A 636 14.66 -5.26 20.21
N VAL A 637 15.47 -4.39 19.57
CA VAL A 637 15.27 -2.92 19.63
C VAL A 637 14.28 -2.42 18.58
N CYS A 638 14.23 -3.04 17.39
CA CYS A 638 13.36 -2.63 16.27
C CYS A 638 11.92 -3.15 16.40
N GLN A 639 11.30 -2.97 17.58
CA GLN A 639 9.92 -3.37 17.81
C GLN A 639 8.94 -2.26 17.41
N PRO A 640 7.78 -2.60 16.81
CA PRO A 640 6.73 -1.62 16.57
C PRO A 640 6.24 -0.97 17.86
N GLY A 641 6.00 0.34 17.83
CA GLY A 641 5.48 1.04 19.01
C GLY A 641 5.47 2.56 18.90
N SER A 642 4.86 3.19 19.91
CA SER A 642 4.71 4.65 19.97
C SER A 642 6.05 5.38 20.07
N SER A 643 7.10 4.70 20.54
CA SER A 643 8.49 5.20 20.53
C SER A 643 8.99 5.45 19.10
N VAL A 644 8.81 4.48 18.20
CA VAL A 644 9.14 4.61 16.76
C VAL A 644 8.34 5.77 16.16
N ALA A 645 7.03 5.81 16.42
CA ALA A 645 6.16 6.87 15.91
C ALA A 645 6.57 8.26 16.43
N THR A 646 7.03 8.37 17.67
CA THR A 646 7.50 9.63 18.27
C THR A 646 8.76 10.14 17.57
N ALA A 647 9.75 9.27 17.33
CA ALA A 647 10.95 9.63 16.58
C ALA A 647 10.63 10.06 15.13
N VAL A 648 9.73 9.33 14.47
CA VAL A 648 9.27 9.69 13.12
C VAL A 648 8.54 11.04 13.12
N ALA A 649 7.66 11.28 14.11
CA ALA A 649 6.97 12.56 14.27
C ALA A 649 7.96 13.71 14.54
N ALA A 650 9.06 13.46 15.26
CA ALA A 650 10.12 14.46 15.47
C ALA A 650 10.83 14.82 14.16
N GLY A 651 11.14 13.83 13.32
CA GLY A 651 11.64 14.07 11.96
C GLY A 651 10.64 14.86 11.11
N MET A 652 9.35 14.50 11.15
CA MET A 652 8.29 15.24 10.45
C MET A 652 8.18 16.69 10.94
N ALA A 653 8.24 16.92 12.25
CA ALA A 653 8.23 18.25 12.84
C ALA A 653 9.41 19.09 12.34
N ALA A 654 10.61 18.49 12.25
CA ALA A 654 11.78 19.18 11.72
C ALA A 654 11.62 19.58 10.25
N ILE A 655 11.15 18.66 9.40
CA ILE A 655 10.84 18.94 7.98
C ILE A 655 9.80 20.07 7.89
N MET A 656 8.76 20.06 8.76
CA MET A 656 7.72 21.07 8.73
C MET A 656 8.22 22.44 9.17
N LEU A 657 9.00 22.52 10.25
CA LEU A 657 9.60 23.78 10.68
C LEU A 657 10.52 24.35 9.60
N ALA A 658 11.28 23.48 8.94
CA ALA A 658 12.13 23.89 7.83
C ALA A 658 11.30 24.42 6.65
N TYR A 659 10.27 23.67 6.24
CA TYR A 659 9.42 24.09 5.15
C TYR A 659 8.66 25.40 5.46
N ILE A 660 8.14 25.55 6.67
CA ILE A 660 7.43 26.76 7.10
C ILE A 660 8.33 28.00 7.10
N ALA A 661 9.63 27.86 7.35
CA ALA A 661 10.54 29.01 7.31
C ALA A 661 10.81 29.50 5.88
N VAL A 662 10.80 28.60 4.86
CA VAL A 662 10.97 28.99 3.45
C VAL A 662 9.67 29.44 2.78
N LEU A 663 8.50 29.03 3.30
CA LEU A 663 7.20 29.35 2.70
C LEU A 663 6.97 30.84 2.40
N PRO A 664 7.29 31.80 3.30
CA PRO A 664 7.19 33.24 3.01
C PRO A 664 7.96 33.71 1.78
N GLU A 665 9.10 33.09 1.49
CA GLU A 665 9.99 33.45 0.37
C GLU A 665 9.52 32.83 -0.96
N ILE A 666 8.83 31.68 -0.89
CA ILE A 666 8.31 30.97 -2.07
C ILE A 666 7.06 31.65 -2.65
N ILE A 667 6.24 32.28 -1.80
CA ILE A 667 4.93 32.80 -2.22
C ILE A 667 5.09 34.19 -2.88
N PRO A 668 4.53 34.41 -4.11
CA PRO A 668 4.75 35.63 -4.89
C PRO A 668 4.27 36.93 -4.23
N SER A 669 3.40 36.85 -3.23
CA SER A 669 2.85 38.00 -2.51
C SER A 669 3.38 38.01 -1.08
N PRO A 670 3.96 39.14 -0.60
CA PRO A 670 4.53 39.19 0.74
C PRO A 670 3.44 38.88 1.79
N PRO A 671 3.67 37.90 2.69
CA PRO A 671 2.70 37.56 3.71
C PRO A 671 2.48 38.73 4.66
N SER A 672 1.23 38.91 5.12
CA SER A 672 0.92 39.92 6.11
C SER A 672 1.70 39.67 7.43
N ASN A 673 1.97 40.73 8.20
CA ASN A 673 2.58 40.58 9.53
C ASN A 673 1.79 39.63 10.44
N GLN A 674 0.46 39.56 10.27
CA GLN A 674 -0.37 38.63 11.02
C GLN A 674 -0.08 37.18 10.60
N MET A 675 0.08 36.93 9.30
CA MET A 675 0.40 35.61 8.78
C MET A 675 1.79 35.14 9.20
N LEU A 676 2.78 36.04 9.20
CA LEU A 676 4.11 35.73 9.73
C LEU A 676 4.07 35.33 11.21
N ARG A 677 3.22 35.97 12.02
CA ARG A 677 2.99 35.56 13.42
C ARG A 677 2.34 34.18 13.52
N ALA A 678 1.32 33.90 12.71
CA ALA A 678 0.68 32.59 12.67
C ALA A 678 1.67 31.48 12.29
N LEU A 679 2.51 31.69 11.28
CA LEU A 679 3.55 30.73 10.89
C LEU A 679 4.55 30.45 12.03
N ARG A 680 4.93 31.48 12.81
CA ARG A 680 5.80 31.30 13.98
C ARG A 680 5.19 30.42 15.07
N ARG A 681 3.85 30.29 15.14
CA ARG A 681 3.19 29.38 16.09
C ARG A 681 3.54 27.92 15.86
N ALA A 682 4.01 27.53 14.68
CA ALA A 682 4.46 26.16 14.42
C ALA A 682 5.60 25.72 15.35
N ARG A 683 6.36 26.65 15.94
CA ARG A 683 7.43 26.37 16.92
C ARG A 683 6.91 26.05 18.32
N ASP A 684 5.61 26.26 18.59
CA ASP A 684 4.98 25.83 19.84
C ASP A 684 4.16 24.55 19.65
N SER A 685 3.95 23.80 20.74
CA SER A 685 3.22 22.52 20.68
C SER A 685 1.80 22.65 20.12
N ARG A 686 1.10 23.77 20.35
CA ARG A 686 -0.28 23.95 19.84
C ARG A 686 -0.29 24.20 18.34
N GLY A 687 0.61 25.04 17.85
CA GLY A 687 0.77 25.28 16.42
C GLY A 687 1.28 24.05 15.69
N MET A 688 2.23 23.30 16.25
CA MET A 688 2.67 22.03 15.64
C MET A 688 1.55 20.98 15.61
N VAL A 689 0.68 20.90 16.62
CA VAL A 689 -0.55 20.07 16.54
C VAL A 689 -1.41 20.50 15.36
N ALA A 690 -1.61 21.79 15.14
CA ALA A 690 -2.38 22.29 13.99
C ALA A 690 -1.70 21.98 12.65
N ALA A 691 -0.37 22.07 12.58
CA ALA A 691 0.41 21.66 11.41
C ALA A 691 0.27 20.15 11.13
N PHE A 692 0.34 19.32 12.17
CA PHE A 692 0.09 17.87 12.05
C PHE A 692 -1.33 17.56 11.62
N ARG A 693 -2.34 18.29 12.13
CA ARG A 693 -3.74 18.17 11.67
C ARG A 693 -3.89 18.50 10.19
N ALA A 694 -3.20 19.54 9.71
CA ALA A 694 -3.22 19.90 8.29
C ALA A 694 -2.71 18.76 7.39
N MET A 695 -1.80 17.92 7.91
CA MET A 695 -1.25 16.74 7.22
C MET A 695 -1.95 15.43 7.59
N ALA A 696 -2.93 15.46 8.49
CA ALA A 696 -3.54 14.26 9.01
C ALA A 696 -4.73 13.80 8.17
N GLN A 697 -4.89 12.48 8.08
CA GLN A 697 -6.11 11.84 7.62
C GLN A 697 -6.96 11.48 8.83
N GLU A 698 -8.23 11.86 8.82
CA GLU A 698 -9.18 11.41 9.83
C GLU A 698 -9.57 9.95 9.55
N MET A 699 -9.28 9.09 10.52
CA MET A 699 -9.62 7.68 10.48
C MET A 699 -11.09 7.49 10.89
N PRO A 700 -11.76 6.39 10.49
CA PRO A 700 -13.19 6.16 10.77
C PRO A 700 -13.61 6.23 12.25
N ASP A 701 -12.64 6.13 13.16
CA ASP A 701 -12.83 6.17 14.60
C ASP A 701 -12.45 7.52 15.23
N GLY A 702 -12.32 8.57 14.41
CA GLY A 702 -12.02 9.95 14.81
C GLY A 702 -10.55 10.22 15.17
N ARG A 703 -9.66 9.23 15.04
CA ARG A 703 -8.21 9.44 15.25
C ARG A 703 -7.57 10.04 14.01
N LEU A 704 -6.48 10.76 14.21
CA LEU A 704 -5.79 11.50 13.15
C LEU A 704 -4.46 10.82 12.83
N PHE A 705 -4.34 10.32 11.60
CA PHE A 705 -3.11 9.73 11.08
C PHE A 705 -2.28 10.78 10.34
N VAL A 706 -1.19 11.24 10.97
CA VAL A 706 -0.28 12.24 10.41
C VAL A 706 0.55 11.60 9.30
N ASN A 707 0.28 12.02 8.05
CA ASN A 707 0.90 11.46 6.86
C ASN A 707 1.30 12.57 5.86
N PRO A 708 2.52 13.13 6.00
CA PRO A 708 3.04 14.14 5.09
C PRO A 708 3.08 13.65 3.63
N VAL A 709 3.33 12.37 3.38
CA VAL A 709 3.36 11.81 2.01
C VAL A 709 2.01 12.01 1.31
N GLN A 710 0.91 11.76 2.02
CA GLN A 710 -0.42 12.02 1.47
C GLN A 710 -0.67 13.51 1.28
N PHE A 711 -0.29 14.34 2.26
CA PHE A 711 -0.46 15.78 2.18
C PHE A 711 0.27 16.39 0.96
N TRP A 712 1.54 16.04 0.75
CA TRP A 712 2.32 16.47 -0.43
C TRP A 712 1.74 15.96 -1.75
N ARG A 713 1.14 14.77 -1.74
CA ARG A 713 0.48 14.20 -2.93
C ARG A 713 -0.80 14.94 -3.29
N VAL A 714 -1.64 15.25 -2.30
CA VAL A 714 -2.94 15.92 -2.50
C VAL A 714 -2.76 17.42 -2.74
N LYS A 715 -1.85 18.07 -2.00
CA LYS A 715 -1.47 19.47 -2.14
C LYS A 715 -0.16 19.53 -2.90
N ASN A 716 -0.24 19.36 -4.22
CA ASN A 716 0.92 19.18 -5.09
C ASN A 716 1.69 20.47 -5.41
N THR A 717 1.15 21.66 -5.13
CA THR A 717 1.86 22.95 -5.28
C THR A 717 2.24 23.58 -3.94
N ASP A 718 3.30 24.39 -3.92
CA ASP A 718 3.73 25.14 -2.72
C ASP A 718 2.64 26.09 -2.22
N GLU A 719 1.92 26.75 -3.13
CA GLU A 719 0.80 27.63 -2.80
C GLU A 719 -0.35 26.86 -2.11
N ALA A 720 -0.69 25.67 -2.60
CA ALA A 720 -1.73 24.86 -1.97
C ALA A 720 -1.33 24.37 -0.57
N ARG A 721 -0.04 24.03 -0.37
CA ARG A 721 0.51 23.64 0.94
C ARG A 721 0.55 24.84 1.89
N TYR A 722 0.98 25.99 1.40
CA TYR A 722 0.99 27.25 2.13
C TYR A 722 -0.40 27.61 2.66
N HIS A 723 -1.43 27.60 1.80
CA HIS A 723 -2.80 27.91 2.21
C HIS A 723 -3.36 26.91 3.23
N ALA A 724 -3.11 25.62 3.04
CA ALA A 724 -3.55 24.60 3.98
C ALA A 724 -2.90 24.75 5.36
N MET A 725 -1.59 24.98 5.39
CA MET A 725 -0.81 25.15 6.63
C MET A 725 -1.17 26.45 7.35
N SER A 726 -1.20 27.55 6.61
CA SER A 726 -1.55 28.87 7.15
C SER A 726 -2.95 28.89 7.75
N SER A 727 -3.95 28.27 7.11
CA SER A 727 -5.31 28.21 7.65
C SER A 727 -5.35 27.57 9.04
N HIS A 728 -4.66 26.45 9.24
CA HIS A 728 -4.66 25.75 10.53
C HIS A 728 -3.89 26.51 11.60
N LEU A 729 -2.74 27.10 11.24
CA LEU A 729 -1.94 27.89 12.18
C LEU A 729 -2.63 29.21 12.56
N TRP A 730 -3.43 29.76 11.65
CA TRP A 730 -4.22 30.96 11.88
C TRP A 730 -5.32 30.76 12.91
N ASP A 731 -5.98 29.60 12.92
CA ASP A 731 -6.98 29.26 13.93
C ASP A 731 -6.36 29.25 15.34
N VAL A 732 -5.14 28.72 15.47
CA VAL A 732 -4.38 28.72 16.73
C VAL A 732 -3.98 30.13 17.18
N ASP A 733 -3.61 31.02 16.24
CA ASP A 733 -3.28 32.42 16.56
C ASP A 733 -4.51 33.18 17.09
N ARG A 734 -5.70 32.88 16.56
CA ARG A 734 -6.98 33.46 17.02
C ARG A 734 -7.51 32.84 18.32
N GLY A 735 -6.91 31.76 18.81
CA GLY A 735 -7.37 31.01 19.97
C GLY A 735 -8.63 30.19 19.72
N LEU A 736 -8.86 29.77 18.46
CA LEU A 736 -9.98 28.93 18.01
C LEU A 736 -9.66 27.44 18.08
#